data_AF-R5D267-F1
#
_entry.id   AF-R5D267-F1
#
_cell.length_a   1.000
_cell.length_b   1.000
_cell.length_c   1.000
_cell.angle_alpha   90.00
_cell.angle_beta   90.00
_cell.angle_gamma   90.00
#
_symmetry.space_group_name_H-M   'P 1'
#
loop_
_entity.id
_entity.type
_entity.pdbx_description
1 polymer ?
#
loop_
_entity_poly.entity_id
_entity_poly.type
_entity_poly.pdbx_seq_one_letter_code
_entity_poly.pdbx_strand_id
1 'polypeptide(L)'
;MKLKALLLFLFVPLICSATDINVDPSTFKATYEGAKDGDVLLMEEGTYTGDINLPDGKTVTLKAAEGAEVVFGVKFRGSDASVTGGGIIMEGLVIKPNDSYFMDLTYGDIKTITLRNCDLSAINRCFLRTNNEGHVIDKIEMDRCIIHDCGDGGYNFIYPKHGVREVSVTNSTLYNYKGGESFFSPNSMNVDIDMLFTFSNNTVYKWSKASKYAICNTGNKVGLFSEYTFRNNIIYKAGVDGQAPNILNTTGGYLLAEKNLIADYGTYNQASAADTEISDYTLADFGLTNIPFPDPENGDFSITSESPMATAATDGGPIGDPRWLKNLTNAVHMNVTNSPENAGTVTPAKADYEAGSEVTITATPNYGFRFKQWQDKDGQILSTENPYTFNIEKDMDITAVYSSVETYTLNINKSGDGAKWGNVSLTPEPVDGKYESGTSVTMKVVPNSVTSFLYWNDGSSDAQKTVVMNGDKTFTATFDVVPFIVGWDFSVSEPRGNRPGDYSFTTDNTGNLQLYEGDGKTTNWGASTRTFGGIERNCIRRYTERADMDNPRYLVAKFVVDGYKNIKVHSLAALDNACVHKIQKMQYSTDGVNYTDLSSIDMGSGTESSQWMVLEGTLPEGLSGQVYVRWIGDTESGLAGEPSDSDTEGFYLADIVVYADNEQKDDHEAPKLVATSPEAGSDVASASGNVVLHFNEKVKAGSGDVTINGKAMTPVFGSKTATYAYADMGYGTECEVVVPKGALTDLNGNAFEGTTFKFTTMQRPQPEKKVFDAVVAADGSGDFTSVQEAIDAAPDNSSVPYLIFVENGEYDELVLIPESKPFIHLIGQDKEKTVIKHTINNGGSSDVGYEWSTNNPQSDNYGYSSVVEVNASDFYTENITFYNSWGVDNQSGPMGLAMYSRNDRMTFYNCKFRSYQDTWQTSSRNMADRHYVKDCWIEGAVDYFYGGGDVLLEGCTLYNVRSGSVIVAPCHKEGTKFGYVFSNCTIDGNELANDNKTALGRPWHNAPKTVWLNTTMKIGIKPEGWNNMGAIPALFAEYNSMDADGNPVDLSNRRTEYEYTDGDTGQKVTGTCKATLTDEEAAAYTYEAITRGTDGWNPRKLMEAVSAPANMRYDAASSTLSWDESAYAICYVVTDADDKVVSISTDTSFKPAEGTCGKFTVKAVNEYGSLSEGTTYETTTGINGTGSETTVKEDIYNTSGMKLGSAVKGINIIRRQMGDGTVKVIKIMK
;
A
#
# COMPACT_ATOMS: atom_id res chain seq x y z
N MET A 1 -34.81 -70.46 31.17
CA MET A 1 -34.55 -71.57 32.12
C MET A 1 -33.23 -71.28 32.85
N LYS A 2 -33.28 -71.13 34.18
CA LYS A 2 -32.25 -71.23 35.26
C LYS A 2 -30.89 -71.85 34.86
N LEU A 3 -29.68 -71.55 35.40
CA LEU A 3 -29.17 -70.87 36.61
C LEU A 3 -27.61 -70.81 36.52
N LYS A 4 -26.96 -69.77 37.11
CA LYS A 4 -25.66 -69.73 37.89
C LYS A 4 -25.09 -68.30 37.75
N ALA A 5 -25.05 -67.39 38.73
CA ALA A 5 -24.56 -67.38 40.12
C ALA A 5 -23.02 -67.38 40.29
N LEU A 6 -22.51 -66.19 40.66
CA LEU A 6 -21.62 -65.90 41.81
C LEU A 6 -20.16 -65.41 41.57
N LEU A 7 -19.93 -64.16 42.04
CA LEU A 7 -18.74 -63.55 42.70
C LEU A 7 -17.54 -62.99 41.86
N LEU A 8 -17.38 -61.65 41.86
CA LEU A 8 -16.24 -60.95 42.51
C LEU A 8 -16.51 -59.45 42.69
N PHE A 9 -16.03 -58.91 43.81
CA PHE A 9 -16.20 -57.57 44.38
C PHE A 9 -15.29 -56.50 43.75
N LEU A 10 -15.66 -55.23 44.01
CA LEU A 10 -14.85 -53.98 44.04
C LEU A 10 -14.50 -53.33 42.69
N PHE A 11 -15.32 -52.37 42.25
CA PHE A 11 -14.93 -50.99 41.95
C PHE A 11 -16.21 -50.14 41.89
N VAL A 12 -16.33 -49.13 42.75
CA VAL A 12 -17.31 -48.04 42.60
C VAL A 12 -16.69 -47.10 41.57
N PRO A 13 -17.29 -46.84 40.39
CA PRO A 13 -17.04 -45.58 39.72
C PRO A 13 -17.92 -44.53 40.40
N LEU A 14 -17.28 -43.50 40.94
CA LEU A 14 -17.93 -42.23 41.21
C LEU A 14 -18.74 -41.85 39.95
N ILE A 15 -20.05 -41.76 40.06
CA ILE A 15 -20.84 -40.97 39.11
C ILE A 15 -20.42 -39.53 39.39
N CYS A 16 -19.55 -38.98 38.55
CA CYS A 16 -19.34 -37.55 38.58
C CYS A 16 -20.61 -36.90 38.02
N SER A 17 -21.28 -36.09 38.82
CA SER A 17 -22.37 -35.24 38.33
C SER A 17 -21.76 -34.17 37.43
N ALA A 18 -22.37 -33.96 36.27
CA ALA A 18 -22.16 -32.75 35.47
C ALA A 18 -22.41 -31.52 36.34
N THR A 19 -21.54 -30.52 36.23
CA THR A 19 -21.62 -29.27 36.98
C THR A 19 -21.52 -28.06 36.07
N ASP A 20 -22.25 -27.02 36.42
CA ASP A 20 -22.13 -25.70 35.79
C ASP A 20 -20.96 -24.95 36.46
N ILE A 21 -20.04 -24.43 35.65
CA ILE A 21 -18.81 -23.78 36.10
C ILE A 21 -18.71 -22.42 35.40
N ASN A 22 -18.68 -21.32 36.15
CA ASN A 22 -18.46 -20.00 35.57
C ASN A 22 -17.01 -19.84 35.13
N VAL A 23 -16.81 -19.23 33.98
CA VAL A 23 -15.50 -19.10 33.33
C VAL A 23 -15.37 -17.75 32.64
N ASP A 24 -14.36 -16.97 33.03
CA ASP A 24 -13.95 -15.75 32.34
C ASP A 24 -12.80 -16.04 31.33
N PRO A 25 -12.43 -15.09 30.45
CA PRO A 25 -11.38 -15.30 29.45
C PRO A 25 -10.02 -15.76 30.01
N SER A 26 -9.64 -15.29 31.20
CA SER A 26 -8.34 -15.59 31.82
C SER A 26 -8.28 -17.01 32.41
N THR A 27 -9.42 -17.55 32.84
CA THR A 27 -9.50 -18.89 33.45
C THR A 27 -9.91 -19.98 32.46
N PHE A 28 -10.36 -19.61 31.27
CA PHE A 28 -10.94 -20.51 30.27
C PHE A 28 -10.13 -21.76 29.99
N LYS A 29 -8.89 -21.61 29.54
CA LYS A 29 -8.09 -22.75 29.08
C LYS A 29 -7.89 -23.79 30.18
N ALA A 30 -7.53 -23.32 31.38
CA ALA A 30 -7.30 -24.19 32.53
C ALA A 30 -8.58 -24.92 32.96
N THR A 31 -9.72 -24.21 32.98
CA THR A 31 -11.01 -24.80 33.34
C THR A 31 -11.50 -25.80 32.28
N TYR A 32 -11.33 -25.47 30.99
CA TYR A 32 -11.67 -26.34 29.88
C TYR A 32 -10.88 -27.67 29.89
N GLU A 33 -9.56 -27.59 30.11
CA GLU A 33 -8.71 -28.78 30.21
C GLU A 33 -9.12 -29.67 31.41
N GLY A 34 -9.49 -29.04 32.54
CA GLY A 34 -9.92 -29.70 33.77
C GLY A 34 -11.38 -30.18 33.80
N ALA A 35 -12.22 -29.78 32.84
CA ALA A 35 -13.64 -30.11 32.80
C ALA A 35 -13.87 -31.63 32.70
N LYS A 36 -14.97 -32.11 33.30
CA LYS A 36 -15.35 -33.53 33.29
C LYS A 36 -16.43 -33.78 32.23
N ASP A 37 -16.68 -35.06 31.95
CA ASP A 37 -17.74 -35.43 31.01
C ASP A 37 -19.10 -34.90 31.47
N GLY A 38 -19.74 -34.13 30.59
CA GLY A 38 -21.03 -33.49 30.81
C GLY A 38 -20.97 -32.10 31.45
N ASP A 39 -19.81 -31.58 31.85
CA ASP A 39 -19.72 -30.24 32.46
C ASP A 39 -20.14 -29.13 31.48
N VAL A 40 -20.74 -28.07 32.04
CA VAL A 40 -21.15 -26.85 31.33
C VAL A 40 -20.29 -25.69 31.81
N LEU A 41 -19.51 -25.12 30.91
CA LEU A 41 -18.75 -23.91 31.16
C LEU A 41 -19.62 -22.71 30.80
N LEU A 42 -20.13 -22.02 31.81
CA LEU A 42 -20.89 -20.78 31.70
C LEU A 42 -19.90 -19.63 31.46
N MET A 43 -19.79 -19.22 30.21
CA MET A 43 -18.83 -18.23 29.73
C MET A 43 -19.36 -16.82 30.01
N GLU A 44 -18.61 -16.06 30.80
CA GLU A 44 -18.89 -14.65 31.08
C GLU A 44 -18.60 -13.78 29.84
N GLU A 45 -19.10 -12.54 29.84
CA GLU A 45 -18.92 -11.59 28.73
C GLU A 45 -17.43 -11.34 28.45
N GLY A 46 -17.06 -11.38 27.17
CA GLY A 46 -15.69 -11.10 26.76
C GLY A 46 -15.25 -11.83 25.50
N THR A 47 -13.99 -11.58 25.11
CA THR A 47 -13.35 -12.22 23.96
C THR A 47 -12.40 -13.33 24.41
N TYR A 48 -12.64 -14.54 23.92
CA TYR A 48 -11.85 -15.73 24.21
C TYR A 48 -10.97 -16.03 23.00
N THR A 49 -9.67 -16.15 23.19
CA THR A 49 -8.69 -16.37 22.12
C THR A 49 -7.71 -17.48 22.45
N GLY A 50 -7.01 -17.99 21.44
CA GLY A 50 -5.97 -19.01 21.58
C GLY A 50 -6.39 -20.35 20.96
N ASP A 51 -5.53 -21.35 21.11
CA ASP A 51 -5.75 -22.67 20.52
C ASP A 51 -5.98 -23.72 21.62
N ILE A 52 -6.99 -24.57 21.42
CA ILE A 52 -7.33 -25.70 22.29
C ILE A 52 -7.48 -27.00 21.50
N ASN A 53 -7.50 -28.11 22.24
CA ASN A 53 -7.73 -29.45 21.71
C ASN A 53 -9.20 -29.84 21.90
N LEU A 54 -9.72 -30.72 21.04
CA LEU A 54 -11.03 -31.35 21.29
C LEU A 54 -10.89 -32.27 22.54
N PRO A 55 -11.92 -32.40 23.42
CA PRO A 55 -11.79 -33.17 24.64
C PRO A 55 -11.59 -34.68 24.35
N ASP A 56 -10.82 -35.38 25.17
CA ASP A 56 -10.61 -36.83 25.04
C ASP A 56 -11.60 -37.62 25.91
N GLY A 57 -12.34 -38.56 25.32
CA GLY A 57 -13.28 -39.45 26.02
C GLY A 57 -14.43 -38.77 26.78
N LYS A 58 -14.62 -37.45 26.60
CA LYS A 58 -15.60 -36.63 27.34
C LYS A 58 -16.29 -35.61 26.43
N THR A 59 -17.50 -35.21 26.80
CA THR A 59 -18.28 -34.14 26.15
C THR A 59 -18.33 -32.93 27.05
N VAL A 60 -17.91 -31.76 26.56
CA VAL A 60 -17.96 -30.49 27.30
C VAL A 60 -18.92 -29.53 26.61
N THR A 61 -19.68 -28.75 27.38
CA THR A 61 -20.54 -27.68 26.87
C THR A 61 -19.92 -26.33 27.16
N LEU A 62 -19.79 -25.48 26.14
CA LEU A 62 -19.42 -24.08 26.24
C LEU A 62 -20.69 -23.26 26.01
N LYS A 63 -21.13 -22.51 27.01
CA LYS A 63 -22.42 -21.81 26.97
C LYS A 63 -22.25 -20.37 27.42
N ALA A 64 -22.73 -19.41 26.64
CA ALA A 64 -22.80 -18.02 27.10
C ALA A 64 -23.68 -17.92 28.35
N ALA A 65 -23.18 -17.19 29.35
CA ALA A 65 -23.98 -16.82 30.51
C ALA A 65 -25.18 -15.96 30.08
N GLU A 66 -26.24 -15.94 30.89
CA GLU A 66 -27.46 -15.19 30.57
C GLU A 66 -27.16 -13.69 30.37
N GLY A 67 -27.47 -13.18 29.18
CA GLY A 67 -27.23 -11.78 28.80
C GLY A 67 -25.79 -11.44 28.41
N ALA A 68 -24.85 -12.41 28.44
CA ALA A 68 -23.46 -12.17 28.08
C ALA A 68 -23.25 -12.29 26.57
N GLU A 69 -22.50 -11.33 25.99
CA GLU A 69 -21.97 -11.46 24.64
C GLU A 69 -20.58 -12.11 24.69
N VAL A 70 -20.48 -13.34 24.19
CA VAL A 70 -19.24 -14.13 24.24
C VAL A 70 -18.65 -14.25 22.85
N VAL A 71 -17.58 -13.51 22.59
CA VAL A 71 -16.83 -13.59 21.33
C VAL A 71 -15.80 -14.71 21.43
N PHE A 72 -16.05 -15.82 20.73
CA PHE A 72 -15.21 -17.01 20.73
C PHE A 72 -14.29 -17.04 19.50
N GLY A 73 -13.11 -16.45 19.65
CA GLY A 73 -12.01 -16.49 18.68
C GLY A 73 -11.04 -17.66 18.90
N VAL A 74 -11.37 -18.60 19.78
CA VAL A 74 -10.55 -19.78 20.07
C VAL A 74 -10.61 -20.77 18.90
N LYS A 75 -9.49 -21.42 18.59
CA LYS A 75 -9.36 -22.39 17.49
C LYS A 75 -9.12 -23.80 18.00
N PHE A 76 -9.65 -24.80 17.32
CA PHE A 76 -9.37 -26.20 17.62
C PHE A 76 -8.27 -26.73 16.68
N ARG A 77 -7.14 -27.21 17.23
CA ARG A 77 -5.90 -27.53 16.47
C ARG A 77 -5.27 -28.89 16.80
N GLY A 78 -6.05 -29.84 17.30
CA GLY A 78 -5.50 -31.09 17.81
C GLY A 78 -4.98 -32.05 16.72
N SER A 79 -3.80 -32.63 16.94
CA SER A 79 -3.11 -33.54 16.01
C SER A 79 -2.74 -34.91 16.62
N ASP A 80 -3.63 -35.51 17.41
CA ASP A 80 -3.40 -36.79 18.08
C ASP A 80 -4.52 -37.79 17.78
N ALA A 81 -4.22 -38.78 16.93
CA ALA A 81 -5.17 -39.81 16.51
C ALA A 81 -5.56 -40.79 17.64
N SER A 82 -4.82 -40.80 18.77
CA SER A 82 -5.19 -41.62 19.93
C SER A 82 -6.35 -41.04 20.74
N VAL A 83 -6.59 -39.73 20.61
CA VAL A 83 -7.71 -39.04 21.26
C VAL A 83 -9.02 -39.41 20.56
N THR A 84 -9.99 -39.92 21.31
CA THR A 84 -11.21 -40.52 20.73
C THR A 84 -12.40 -40.44 21.69
N GLY A 85 -13.62 -40.57 21.18
CA GLY A 85 -14.87 -40.52 21.94
C GLY A 85 -15.25 -39.16 22.52
N GLY A 86 -14.52 -38.10 22.15
CA GLY A 86 -14.72 -36.73 22.60
C GLY A 86 -15.91 -36.02 21.96
N GLY A 87 -16.46 -34.99 22.62
CA GLY A 87 -17.52 -34.16 22.07
C GLY A 87 -17.48 -32.71 22.56
N ILE A 88 -18.02 -31.80 21.75
CA ILE A 88 -18.15 -30.38 22.10
C ILE A 88 -19.55 -29.88 21.76
N ILE A 89 -20.14 -29.13 22.69
CA ILE A 89 -21.40 -28.41 22.50
C ILE A 89 -21.11 -26.93 22.74
N MET A 90 -21.54 -26.06 21.83
CA MET A 90 -21.41 -24.60 21.93
C MET A 90 -22.81 -23.98 21.88
N GLU A 91 -23.14 -23.12 22.84
CA GLU A 91 -24.47 -22.53 22.97
C GLU A 91 -24.40 -21.01 23.22
N GLY A 92 -24.99 -20.21 22.33
CA GLY A 92 -25.11 -18.76 22.50
C GLY A 92 -23.83 -17.96 22.22
N LEU A 93 -22.88 -18.50 21.45
CA LEU A 93 -21.57 -17.88 21.23
C LEU A 93 -21.50 -17.11 19.89
N VAL A 94 -20.72 -16.02 19.86
CA VAL A 94 -20.28 -15.33 18.63
C VAL A 94 -18.92 -15.89 18.22
N ILE A 95 -18.89 -16.83 17.28
CA ILE A 95 -17.69 -17.52 16.82
C ILE A 95 -17.04 -16.71 15.68
N LYS A 96 -15.89 -16.10 15.98
CA LYS A 96 -15.19 -15.21 15.04
C LYS A 96 -13.66 -15.41 15.12
N PRO A 97 -13.11 -16.49 14.53
CA PRO A 97 -11.70 -16.82 14.67
C PRO A 97 -10.75 -15.93 13.84
N ASN A 98 -11.27 -15.20 12.83
CA ASN A 98 -10.46 -14.45 11.85
C ASN A 98 -9.35 -15.32 11.22
N ASP A 99 -9.68 -16.57 10.86
CA ASP A 99 -8.73 -17.56 10.36
C ASP A 99 -9.37 -18.43 9.26
N SER A 100 -8.54 -19.15 8.50
CA SER A 100 -8.96 -20.11 7.48
C SER A 100 -9.72 -21.29 8.07
N TYR A 101 -9.37 -21.76 9.26
CA TYR A 101 -9.99 -22.96 9.84
C TYR A 101 -10.47 -22.68 11.27
N PHE A 102 -11.72 -22.97 11.61
CA PHE A 102 -12.12 -22.92 13.02
C PHE A 102 -11.66 -24.20 13.76
N MET A 103 -11.99 -25.37 13.21
CA MET A 103 -11.46 -26.67 13.64
C MET A 103 -10.60 -27.31 12.54
N ASP A 104 -9.36 -27.66 12.86
CA ASP A 104 -8.47 -28.47 12.01
C ASP A 104 -7.89 -29.62 12.85
N LEU A 105 -8.44 -30.83 12.67
CA LEU A 105 -8.28 -31.93 13.63
C LEU A 105 -7.73 -33.22 13.00
N THR A 106 -6.83 -33.90 13.69
CA THR A 106 -6.38 -35.27 13.35
C THR A 106 -6.63 -36.19 14.54
N TYR A 107 -7.90 -36.59 14.73
CA TYR A 107 -8.39 -37.30 15.92
C TYR A 107 -8.96 -38.68 15.56
N GLY A 108 -9.19 -39.52 16.58
CA GLY A 108 -9.99 -40.75 16.46
C GLY A 108 -11.49 -40.46 16.34
N ASP A 109 -12.36 -41.36 16.82
CA ASP A 109 -13.81 -41.17 16.70
C ASP A 109 -14.29 -39.94 17.52
N ILE A 110 -15.24 -39.19 16.99
CA ILE A 110 -15.81 -37.99 17.63
C ILE A 110 -17.29 -38.22 17.87
N LYS A 111 -17.74 -37.99 19.11
CA LYS A 111 -19.12 -38.24 19.54
C LYS A 111 -20.08 -37.16 19.06
N THR A 112 -19.73 -35.88 19.20
CA THR A 112 -20.60 -34.78 18.76
C THR A 112 -19.85 -33.48 18.54
N ILE A 113 -20.27 -32.71 17.55
CA ILE A 113 -19.95 -31.29 17.38
C ILE A 113 -21.28 -30.56 17.24
N THR A 114 -21.70 -29.84 18.28
CA THR A 114 -23.03 -29.22 18.35
C THR A 114 -22.93 -27.72 18.56
N LEU A 115 -23.70 -26.96 17.80
CA LEU A 115 -23.84 -25.51 17.91
C LEU A 115 -25.31 -25.16 18.06
N ARG A 116 -25.63 -24.31 19.02
CA ARG A 116 -26.99 -23.86 19.32
C ARG A 116 -27.03 -22.37 19.56
N ASN A 117 -27.91 -21.64 18.89
CA ASN A 117 -27.99 -20.17 19.06
C ASN A 117 -26.64 -19.45 18.83
N CYS A 118 -25.76 -19.98 17.96
CA CYS A 118 -24.46 -19.35 17.71
C CYS A 118 -24.48 -18.46 16.48
N ASP A 119 -23.70 -17.39 16.51
CA ASP A 119 -23.37 -16.54 15.37
C ASP A 119 -21.96 -16.90 14.88
N LEU A 120 -21.76 -17.11 13.57
CA LEU A 120 -20.49 -17.53 12.97
C LEU A 120 -20.12 -16.57 11.84
N SER A 121 -18.95 -15.94 11.96
CA SER A 121 -18.40 -15.05 10.92
C SER A 121 -16.87 -15.13 10.84
N ALA A 122 -16.29 -14.54 9.80
CA ALA A 122 -14.83 -14.45 9.59
C ALA A 122 -14.10 -15.80 9.60
N ILE A 123 -14.75 -16.85 9.06
CA ILE A 123 -14.12 -18.14 8.79
C ILE A 123 -13.75 -18.16 7.30
N ASN A 124 -12.46 -18.00 7.00
CA ASN A 124 -12.01 -17.75 5.63
C ASN A 124 -12.10 -19.00 4.73
N ARG A 125 -11.98 -20.24 5.27
CA ARG A 125 -12.10 -21.48 4.48
C ARG A 125 -13.09 -22.51 5.06
N CYS A 126 -12.79 -23.12 6.21
CA CYS A 126 -13.60 -24.21 6.79
C CYS A 126 -13.97 -23.94 8.24
N PHE A 127 -15.22 -24.21 8.60
CA PHE A 127 -15.60 -24.39 10.00
C PHE A 127 -14.97 -25.66 10.57
N LEU A 128 -15.08 -26.78 9.85
CA LEU A 128 -14.52 -28.07 10.27
C LEU A 128 -13.71 -28.70 9.16
N ARG A 129 -12.44 -28.98 9.44
CA ARG A 129 -11.58 -29.86 8.67
C ARG A 129 -11.09 -30.98 9.57
N THR A 130 -11.22 -32.22 9.11
CA THR A 130 -10.55 -33.36 9.76
C THR A 130 -9.60 -34.06 8.80
N ASN A 131 -8.47 -34.53 9.31
CA ASN A 131 -7.38 -35.08 8.51
C ASN A 131 -7.16 -36.60 8.70
N ASN A 132 -7.87 -37.23 9.64
CA ASN A 132 -7.74 -38.67 9.92
C ASN A 132 -8.85 -39.48 9.23
N GLU A 133 -8.46 -40.53 8.50
CA GLU A 133 -9.37 -41.44 7.77
C GLU A 133 -9.62 -42.71 8.59
N GLY A 134 -10.73 -43.42 8.34
CA GLY A 134 -11.04 -44.67 9.04
C GLY A 134 -11.76 -44.51 10.38
N HIS A 135 -12.06 -43.27 10.78
CA HIS A 135 -12.77 -42.90 12.01
C HIS A 135 -14.11 -42.25 11.71
N VAL A 136 -14.98 -42.15 12.72
CA VAL A 136 -16.34 -41.62 12.57
C VAL A 136 -16.63 -40.38 13.42
N ILE A 137 -17.48 -39.50 12.90
CA ILE A 137 -18.19 -38.48 13.67
C ILE A 137 -19.64 -38.94 13.80
N ASP A 138 -20.10 -39.19 15.02
CA ASP A 138 -21.47 -39.65 15.28
C ASP A 138 -22.50 -38.57 14.92
N LYS A 139 -22.24 -37.31 15.26
CA LYS A 139 -23.19 -36.23 15.00
C LYS A 139 -22.53 -34.85 14.85
N ILE A 140 -23.00 -34.10 13.85
CA ILE A 140 -22.78 -32.67 13.69
C ILE A 140 -24.15 -31.99 13.71
N GLU A 141 -24.37 -31.06 14.64
CA GLU A 141 -25.64 -30.35 14.81
C GLU A 141 -25.42 -28.84 14.82
N MET A 142 -26.20 -28.12 14.03
CA MET A 142 -26.31 -26.66 14.06
C MET A 142 -27.79 -26.30 14.14
N ASP A 143 -28.23 -25.76 15.28
CA ASP A 143 -29.62 -25.35 15.49
C ASP A 143 -29.68 -23.88 15.90
N ARG A 144 -30.54 -23.09 15.25
CA ARG A 144 -30.63 -21.64 15.53
C ARG A 144 -29.30 -20.91 15.35
N CYS A 145 -28.50 -21.29 14.36
CA CYS A 145 -27.24 -20.62 14.06
C CYS A 145 -27.40 -19.52 12.99
N ILE A 146 -26.59 -18.47 13.06
CA ILE A 146 -26.42 -17.50 11.96
C ILE A 146 -25.00 -17.70 11.43
N ILE A 147 -24.85 -17.95 10.13
CA ILE A 147 -23.56 -18.19 9.48
C ILE A 147 -23.44 -17.17 8.37
N HIS A 148 -22.47 -16.25 8.48
CA HIS A 148 -22.39 -15.15 7.54
C HIS A 148 -20.96 -14.68 7.27
N ASP A 149 -20.77 -14.06 6.11
CA ASP A 149 -19.49 -13.44 5.71
C ASP A 149 -18.30 -14.40 5.93
N CYS A 150 -18.47 -15.64 5.44
CA CYS A 150 -17.49 -16.71 5.51
C CYS A 150 -17.12 -17.20 4.10
N GLY A 151 -15.99 -17.89 3.99
CA GLY A 151 -15.62 -18.66 2.79
C GLY A 151 -14.86 -17.89 1.71
N ASP A 152 -14.44 -16.64 1.93
CA ASP A 152 -13.71 -15.82 0.94
C ASP A 152 -12.44 -16.48 0.40
N GLY A 153 -11.77 -17.29 1.22
CA GLY A 153 -10.56 -18.03 0.89
C GLY A 153 -10.80 -19.32 0.08
N GLY A 154 -12.06 -19.60 -0.28
CA GLY A 154 -12.50 -20.65 -1.19
C GLY A 154 -12.22 -22.08 -0.71
N TYR A 155 -13.21 -22.70 -0.05
CA TYR A 155 -13.21 -24.13 0.29
C TYR A 155 -14.59 -24.59 0.79
N ASN A 156 -14.73 -25.86 1.21
CA ASN A 156 -15.96 -26.38 1.80
C ASN A 156 -16.06 -26.03 3.31
N PHE A 157 -17.25 -25.66 3.78
CA PHE A 157 -17.45 -25.21 5.17
C PHE A 157 -17.24 -26.35 6.18
N ILE A 158 -17.78 -27.54 5.89
CA ILE A 158 -17.56 -28.78 6.64
C ILE A 158 -16.90 -29.79 5.69
N TYR A 159 -15.62 -30.07 5.93
CA TYR A 159 -14.74 -30.88 5.09
C TYR A 159 -14.04 -32.01 5.87
N PRO A 160 -14.79 -33.05 6.30
CA PRO A 160 -14.22 -34.13 7.08
C PRO A 160 -13.54 -35.19 6.21
N LYS A 161 -12.50 -35.82 6.77
CA LYS A 161 -12.01 -37.15 6.34
C LYS A 161 -12.60 -38.31 7.16
N HIS A 162 -13.23 -38.00 8.30
CA HIS A 162 -14.01 -38.97 9.06
C HIS A 162 -15.31 -39.33 8.32
N GLY A 163 -15.79 -40.56 8.49
CA GLY A 163 -17.17 -40.93 8.17
C GLY A 163 -18.15 -40.20 9.07
N VAL A 164 -19.21 -39.59 8.54
CA VAL A 164 -20.19 -38.85 9.37
C VAL A 164 -21.54 -39.54 9.35
N ARG A 165 -22.09 -39.88 10.52
CA ARG A 165 -23.40 -40.55 10.62
C ARG A 165 -24.57 -39.59 10.50
N GLU A 166 -24.50 -38.45 11.17
CA GLU A 166 -25.59 -37.47 11.20
C GLU A 166 -25.06 -36.04 11.02
N VAL A 167 -25.65 -35.30 10.10
CA VAL A 167 -25.53 -33.83 10.00
C VAL A 167 -26.93 -33.25 10.05
N SER A 168 -27.19 -32.37 11.01
CA SER A 168 -28.46 -31.67 11.16
C SER A 168 -28.24 -30.17 11.22
N VAL A 169 -28.84 -29.42 10.30
CA VAL A 169 -28.86 -27.97 10.28
C VAL A 169 -30.31 -27.51 10.30
N THR A 170 -30.74 -26.91 11.40
CA THR A 170 -32.14 -26.54 11.61
C THR A 170 -32.30 -25.11 12.11
N ASN A 171 -33.40 -24.47 11.72
CA ASN A 171 -33.79 -23.15 12.22
C ASN A 171 -32.67 -22.10 12.07
N SER A 172 -31.83 -22.23 11.04
CA SER A 172 -30.57 -21.49 10.91
C SER A 172 -30.55 -20.61 9.67
N THR A 173 -29.70 -19.60 9.69
CA THR A 173 -29.57 -18.64 8.60
C THR A 173 -28.14 -18.66 8.05
N LEU A 174 -28.00 -18.63 6.73
CA LEU A 174 -26.73 -18.67 6.01
C LEU A 174 -26.72 -17.57 4.96
N TYR A 175 -25.86 -16.56 5.08
CA TYR A 175 -25.82 -15.46 4.11
C TYR A 175 -24.41 -14.98 3.73
N ASN A 176 -24.29 -14.35 2.57
CA ASN A 176 -23.03 -13.80 2.05
C ASN A 176 -21.86 -14.79 1.93
N TYR A 177 -22.14 -16.07 1.66
CA TYR A 177 -21.11 -17.09 1.47
C TYR A 177 -20.65 -17.19 0.00
N LYS A 178 -20.22 -16.07 -0.59
CA LYS A 178 -19.97 -15.97 -2.05
C LYS A 178 -18.67 -16.62 -2.51
N GLY A 179 -17.62 -16.59 -1.67
CA GLY A 179 -16.32 -17.19 -2.01
C GLY A 179 -16.26 -18.70 -1.80
N GLY A 180 -17.20 -19.26 -1.03
CA GLY A 180 -17.10 -20.64 -0.57
C GLY A 180 -17.65 -21.70 -1.53
N GLU A 181 -17.31 -22.96 -1.25
CA GLU A 181 -17.66 -24.13 -2.05
C GLU A 181 -18.94 -24.81 -1.52
N SER A 182 -18.87 -26.09 -1.11
CA SER A 182 -20.00 -26.85 -0.57
C SER A 182 -20.14 -26.61 0.94
N PHE A 183 -21.36 -26.64 1.48
CA PHE A 183 -21.56 -26.50 2.93
C PHE A 183 -21.04 -27.75 3.65
N PHE A 184 -21.39 -28.93 3.15
CA PHE A 184 -20.86 -30.21 3.59
C PHE A 184 -20.28 -30.97 2.40
N SER A 185 -19.00 -31.35 2.48
CA SER A 185 -18.35 -32.19 1.46
C SER A 185 -17.24 -33.03 2.07
N PRO A 186 -17.43 -34.33 2.32
CA PRO A 186 -16.34 -35.19 2.79
C PRO A 186 -15.23 -35.30 1.73
N ASN A 187 -13.97 -35.36 2.17
CA ASN A 187 -12.80 -35.44 1.28
C ASN A 187 -12.56 -36.87 0.75
N SER A 188 -12.12 -37.74 1.65
CA SER A 188 -11.77 -39.15 1.45
C SER A 188 -12.18 -39.89 2.72
N MET A 189 -13.20 -40.75 2.62
CA MET A 189 -13.70 -41.54 3.76
C MET A 189 -13.34 -43.01 3.51
N ASN A 190 -12.56 -43.60 4.39
CA ASN A 190 -12.21 -45.04 4.34
C ASN A 190 -13.12 -45.86 5.28
N VAL A 191 -14.39 -45.49 5.37
CA VAL A 191 -15.42 -46.14 6.19
C VAL A 191 -16.69 -46.22 5.35
N ASP A 192 -17.28 -47.41 5.26
CA ASP A 192 -18.60 -47.62 4.65
C ASP A 192 -19.67 -47.23 5.67
N ILE A 193 -20.38 -46.13 5.41
CA ILE A 193 -21.33 -45.54 6.37
C ILE A 193 -22.53 -44.94 5.66
N ASP A 194 -23.73 -45.31 6.11
CA ASP A 194 -24.96 -44.62 5.74
C ASP A 194 -25.11 -43.36 6.60
N MET A 195 -25.48 -42.25 5.95
CA MET A 195 -25.54 -40.93 6.55
C MET A 195 -26.98 -40.41 6.59
N LEU A 196 -27.36 -39.72 7.68
CA LEU A 196 -28.55 -38.88 7.77
C LEU A 196 -28.15 -37.40 7.63
N PHE A 197 -28.65 -36.72 6.61
CA PHE A 197 -28.47 -35.29 6.41
C PHE A 197 -29.81 -34.57 6.50
N THR A 198 -29.99 -33.71 7.50
CA THR A 198 -31.22 -32.90 7.69
C THR A 198 -30.89 -31.42 7.55
N PHE A 199 -31.62 -30.74 6.67
CA PHE A 199 -31.54 -29.30 6.45
C PHE A 199 -32.97 -28.75 6.47
N SER A 200 -33.43 -28.23 7.61
CA SER A 200 -34.84 -27.84 7.77
C SER A 200 -35.07 -26.47 8.42
N ASN A 201 -36.08 -25.74 7.95
CA ASN A 201 -36.43 -24.40 8.46
C ASN A 201 -35.23 -23.44 8.39
N ASN A 202 -34.46 -23.42 7.31
CA ASN A 202 -33.30 -22.54 7.17
C ASN A 202 -33.53 -21.44 6.14
N THR A 203 -32.89 -20.27 6.33
CA THR A 203 -32.86 -19.18 5.35
C THR A 203 -31.47 -19.06 4.75
N VAL A 204 -31.34 -19.14 3.43
CA VAL A 204 -30.07 -19.12 2.69
C VAL A 204 -30.08 -17.96 1.68
N TYR A 205 -29.08 -17.08 1.74
CA TYR A 205 -28.96 -15.91 0.88
C TYR A 205 -27.56 -15.76 0.26
N LYS A 206 -27.46 -15.50 -1.05
CA LYS A 206 -26.17 -15.28 -1.76
C LYS A 206 -25.14 -16.38 -1.49
N TRP A 207 -25.56 -17.60 -1.78
CA TRP A 207 -24.79 -18.82 -1.51
C TRP A 207 -23.89 -19.26 -2.68
N SER A 208 -22.65 -19.60 -2.35
CA SER A 208 -21.63 -20.31 -3.13
C SER A 208 -21.05 -19.61 -4.36
N LYS A 209 -19.79 -19.92 -4.65
CA LYS A 209 -19.02 -19.34 -5.77
C LYS A 209 -19.37 -19.92 -7.15
N ALA A 210 -20.12 -21.02 -7.22
CA ALA A 210 -20.58 -21.62 -8.47
C ALA A 210 -21.65 -22.71 -8.25
N SER A 211 -22.53 -22.91 -9.23
CA SER A 211 -23.59 -23.93 -9.22
C SER A 211 -23.11 -25.39 -9.12
N LYS A 212 -21.81 -25.65 -9.35
CA LYS A 212 -21.25 -27.01 -9.23
C LYS A 212 -21.11 -27.47 -7.77
N TYR A 213 -21.15 -26.56 -6.80
CA TYR A 213 -21.02 -26.87 -5.38
C TYR A 213 -22.38 -26.99 -4.72
N ALA A 214 -22.56 -28.01 -3.88
CA ALA A 214 -23.85 -28.32 -3.27
C ALA A 214 -23.91 -27.93 -1.79
N ILE A 215 -25.11 -27.73 -1.22
CA ILE A 215 -25.27 -27.69 0.25
C ILE A 215 -24.75 -29.02 0.84
N CYS A 216 -25.14 -30.16 0.27
CA CYS A 216 -24.58 -31.47 0.61
C CYS A 216 -23.92 -32.12 -0.61
N ASN A 217 -22.60 -32.34 -0.57
CA ASN A 217 -21.83 -32.93 -1.66
C ASN A 217 -21.05 -34.16 -1.19
N THR A 218 -21.70 -35.33 -1.19
CA THR A 218 -21.07 -36.59 -0.77
C THR A 218 -20.39 -37.32 -1.92
N GLY A 219 -20.78 -37.07 -3.18
CA GLY A 219 -20.33 -37.88 -4.31
C GLY A 219 -20.59 -39.37 -4.06
N ASN A 220 -19.56 -40.20 -4.24
CA ASN A 220 -19.62 -41.65 -4.01
C ASN A 220 -19.07 -42.12 -2.65
N LYS A 221 -18.99 -41.20 -1.67
CA LYS A 221 -18.23 -41.44 -0.43
C LYS A 221 -19.08 -41.97 0.72
N VAL A 222 -20.40 -42.03 0.59
CA VAL A 222 -21.34 -42.55 1.61
C VAL A 222 -22.09 -43.78 1.09
N GLY A 223 -22.67 -44.54 2.01
CA GLY A 223 -23.44 -45.74 1.75
C GLY A 223 -24.73 -45.47 0.97
N LEU A 224 -25.22 -46.50 0.27
CA LEU A 224 -26.37 -46.43 -0.64
C LEU A 224 -27.71 -46.20 0.07
N PHE A 225 -27.79 -46.37 1.40
CA PHE A 225 -29.00 -46.17 2.20
C PHE A 225 -29.00 -44.84 2.96
N SER A 226 -28.13 -43.90 2.58
CA SER A 226 -28.12 -42.56 3.15
C SER A 226 -29.44 -41.81 2.88
N GLU A 227 -29.87 -40.98 3.82
CA GLU A 227 -31.11 -40.20 3.75
C GLU A 227 -30.81 -38.69 3.79
N TYR A 228 -31.42 -37.94 2.88
CA TYR A 228 -31.26 -36.49 2.75
C TYR A 228 -32.62 -35.81 2.85
N THR A 229 -32.81 -34.96 3.87
CA THR A 229 -34.05 -34.20 4.08
C THR A 229 -33.81 -32.71 3.92
N PHE A 230 -34.52 -32.07 3.00
CA PHE A 230 -34.59 -30.63 2.83
C PHE A 230 -36.04 -30.19 3.03
N ARG A 231 -36.35 -29.46 4.11
CA ARG A 231 -37.74 -29.14 4.46
C ARG A 231 -37.93 -27.70 4.90
N ASN A 232 -38.98 -27.03 4.42
CA ASN A 232 -39.36 -25.68 4.85
C ASN A 232 -38.23 -24.64 4.73
N ASN A 233 -37.26 -24.78 3.83
CA ASN A 233 -36.17 -23.81 3.69
C ASN A 233 -36.53 -22.66 2.75
N ILE A 234 -35.88 -21.51 2.91
CA ILE A 234 -35.83 -20.45 1.90
C ILE A 234 -34.41 -20.42 1.33
N ILE A 235 -34.28 -20.48 0.01
CA ILE A 235 -33.00 -20.26 -0.69
C ILE A 235 -33.21 -19.17 -1.73
N TYR A 236 -32.54 -18.03 -1.56
CA TYR A 236 -32.81 -16.80 -2.29
C TYR A 236 -31.53 -16.13 -2.78
N LYS A 237 -31.51 -15.74 -4.06
CA LYS A 237 -30.37 -15.15 -4.79
C LYS A 237 -29.06 -15.94 -4.78
N ALA A 238 -28.45 -16.02 -5.96
CA ALA A 238 -27.19 -16.70 -6.19
C ALA A 238 -26.02 -15.99 -5.52
N GLY A 239 -25.00 -16.75 -5.09
CA GLY A 239 -23.68 -16.17 -4.86
C GLY A 239 -23.03 -15.69 -6.16
N VAL A 240 -23.38 -16.31 -7.30
CA VAL A 240 -23.01 -15.87 -8.65
C VAL A 240 -24.25 -15.74 -9.53
N ASP A 241 -24.54 -14.53 -9.99
CA ASP A 241 -25.75 -14.20 -10.75
C ASP A 241 -26.01 -15.17 -11.91
N GLY A 242 -27.28 -15.57 -12.05
CA GLY A 242 -27.76 -16.44 -13.12
C GLY A 242 -27.47 -17.94 -12.96
N GLN A 243 -26.86 -18.38 -11.85
CA GLN A 243 -26.56 -19.79 -11.60
C GLN A 243 -27.52 -20.42 -10.59
N ALA A 244 -28.29 -21.45 -10.97
CA ALA A 244 -29.15 -22.21 -10.05
C ALA A 244 -28.33 -22.87 -8.93
N PRO A 245 -28.82 -22.90 -7.67
CA PRO A 245 -28.09 -23.48 -6.56
C PRO A 245 -28.10 -24.99 -6.71
N ASN A 246 -27.14 -25.65 -6.09
CA ASN A 246 -27.15 -27.11 -5.97
C ASN A 246 -27.36 -27.45 -4.50
N ILE A 247 -28.36 -28.26 -4.20
CA ILE A 247 -28.65 -28.64 -2.80
C ILE A 247 -28.04 -30.00 -2.46
N LEU A 248 -27.92 -30.90 -3.45
CA LEU A 248 -27.45 -32.27 -3.25
C LEU A 248 -26.65 -32.81 -4.45
N ASN A 249 -25.44 -33.28 -4.18
CA ASN A 249 -24.62 -34.06 -5.11
C ASN A 249 -24.18 -35.38 -4.47
N THR A 250 -24.78 -36.49 -4.88
CA THR A 250 -24.51 -37.85 -4.36
C THR A 250 -24.56 -38.89 -5.50
N THR A 251 -24.13 -40.14 -5.24
CA THR A 251 -24.31 -41.29 -6.14
C THR A 251 -25.26 -42.37 -5.62
N GLY A 252 -25.94 -42.14 -4.47
CA GLY A 252 -26.89 -43.06 -3.87
C GLY A 252 -27.69 -42.42 -2.71
N GLY A 253 -28.66 -43.15 -2.15
CA GLY A 253 -29.52 -42.68 -1.06
C GLY A 253 -30.90 -42.15 -1.48
N TYR A 254 -31.70 -41.74 -0.49
CA TYR A 254 -33.07 -41.22 -0.63
C TYR A 254 -33.13 -39.72 -0.32
N LEU A 255 -33.72 -38.92 -1.22
CA LEU A 255 -33.95 -37.48 -1.02
C LEU A 255 -35.43 -37.18 -0.77
N LEU A 256 -35.73 -36.52 0.33
CA LEU A 256 -37.02 -35.86 0.61
C LEU A 256 -36.83 -34.34 0.61
N ALA A 257 -37.37 -33.66 -0.41
CA ALA A 257 -37.44 -32.21 -0.48
C ALA A 257 -38.91 -31.75 -0.42
N GLU A 258 -39.32 -31.04 0.62
CA GLU A 258 -40.70 -30.56 0.70
C GLU A 258 -40.82 -29.16 1.29
N LYS A 259 -41.74 -28.37 0.71
CA LYS A 259 -42.08 -27.01 1.14
C LYS A 259 -40.89 -26.05 1.20
N ASN A 260 -39.82 -26.31 0.43
CA ASN A 260 -38.75 -25.33 0.27
C ASN A 260 -39.18 -24.25 -0.72
N LEU A 261 -38.74 -23.01 -0.53
CA LEU A 261 -38.94 -21.90 -1.46
C LEU A 261 -37.60 -21.51 -2.08
N ILE A 262 -37.52 -21.64 -3.40
CA ILE A 262 -36.29 -21.39 -4.18
C ILE A 262 -36.54 -20.22 -5.11
N ALA A 263 -36.14 -19.02 -4.68
CA ALA A 263 -36.48 -17.75 -5.32
C ALA A 263 -35.30 -17.18 -6.13
N ASP A 264 -35.60 -16.55 -7.28
CA ASP A 264 -34.66 -16.04 -8.29
C ASP A 264 -33.85 -17.08 -9.09
N TYR A 265 -34.17 -18.36 -8.92
CA TYR A 265 -33.56 -19.45 -9.70
C TYR A 265 -34.57 -20.28 -10.50
N GLY A 266 -35.85 -20.25 -10.10
CA GLY A 266 -36.91 -21.11 -10.62
C GLY A 266 -36.82 -22.58 -10.17
N THR A 267 -35.61 -23.13 -10.03
CA THR A 267 -35.33 -24.50 -9.57
C THR A 267 -33.91 -24.61 -8.98
N TYR A 268 -33.51 -25.81 -8.55
CA TYR A 268 -32.16 -26.14 -8.10
C TYR A 268 -31.63 -27.39 -8.79
N ASN A 269 -30.31 -27.57 -8.76
CA ASN A 269 -29.65 -28.77 -9.23
C ASN A 269 -29.63 -29.85 -8.14
N GLN A 270 -29.83 -31.09 -8.57
CA GLN A 270 -29.61 -32.29 -7.77
C GLN A 270 -29.02 -33.39 -8.65
N ALA A 271 -28.04 -34.14 -8.14
CA ALA A 271 -27.44 -35.25 -8.88
C ALA A 271 -27.58 -36.58 -8.11
N SER A 272 -28.06 -37.60 -8.83
CA SER A 272 -27.89 -39.05 -8.59
C SER A 272 -28.22 -39.63 -7.20
N ALA A 273 -29.18 -39.06 -6.46
CA ALA A 273 -29.91 -39.83 -5.45
C ALA A 273 -30.65 -41.00 -6.13
N ALA A 274 -30.72 -42.15 -5.46
CA ALA A 274 -31.33 -43.37 -6.03
C ALA A 274 -32.86 -43.24 -6.15
N ASP A 275 -33.48 -42.57 -5.17
CA ASP A 275 -34.92 -42.28 -5.10
C ASP A 275 -35.15 -40.84 -4.61
N THR A 276 -36.17 -40.14 -5.11
CA THR A 276 -36.46 -38.73 -4.75
C THR A 276 -37.96 -38.45 -4.61
N GLU A 277 -38.34 -37.66 -3.59
CA GLU A 277 -39.66 -37.03 -3.42
C GLU A 277 -39.48 -35.52 -3.31
N ILE A 278 -40.11 -34.74 -4.21
CA ILE A 278 -39.96 -33.27 -4.28
C ILE A 278 -41.33 -32.61 -4.34
N SER A 279 -41.63 -31.74 -3.37
CA SER A 279 -42.88 -31.00 -3.24
C SER A 279 -42.63 -29.58 -2.71
N ASP A 280 -41.93 -28.76 -3.48
CA ASP A 280 -41.49 -27.41 -3.11
C ASP A 280 -42.41 -26.29 -3.61
N TYR A 281 -42.29 -25.12 -2.99
CA TYR A 281 -43.02 -23.90 -3.34
C TYR A 281 -42.28 -23.05 -4.38
N THR A 282 -43.06 -22.30 -5.15
CA THR A 282 -42.62 -21.19 -5.98
C THR A 282 -43.10 -19.87 -5.37
N LEU A 283 -42.52 -18.73 -5.79
CA LEU A 283 -43.02 -17.40 -5.40
C LEU A 283 -44.50 -17.19 -5.79
N ALA A 284 -44.93 -17.79 -6.90
CA ALA A 284 -46.30 -17.70 -7.39
C ALA A 284 -47.32 -18.38 -6.45
N ASP A 285 -46.92 -19.44 -5.74
CA ASP A 285 -47.78 -20.12 -4.75
C ASP A 285 -48.14 -19.20 -3.58
N PHE A 286 -47.34 -18.13 -3.37
CA PHE A 286 -47.54 -17.09 -2.37
C PHE A 286 -48.11 -15.79 -2.96
N GLY A 287 -48.34 -15.70 -4.28
CA GLY A 287 -48.74 -14.46 -4.94
C GLY A 287 -47.65 -13.37 -4.92
N LEU A 288 -46.38 -13.76 -4.78
CA LEU A 288 -45.23 -12.87 -4.71
C LEU A 288 -44.45 -12.88 -6.03
N THR A 289 -43.80 -11.75 -6.34
CA THR A 289 -42.81 -11.68 -7.44
C THR A 289 -41.38 -11.69 -6.93
N ASN A 290 -41.16 -11.44 -5.63
CA ASN A 290 -39.89 -11.55 -4.94
C ASN A 290 -40.13 -11.80 -3.44
N ILE A 291 -39.12 -12.25 -2.70
CA ILE A 291 -39.18 -12.39 -1.24
C ILE A 291 -39.02 -11.00 -0.58
N PRO A 292 -39.94 -10.58 0.32
CA PRO A 292 -39.96 -9.25 0.90
C PRO A 292 -39.05 -9.12 2.12
N PHE A 293 -37.82 -9.65 2.06
CA PHE A 293 -36.85 -9.44 3.13
C PHE A 293 -36.46 -7.95 3.20
N PRO A 294 -36.52 -7.30 4.38
CA PRO A 294 -36.20 -5.87 4.51
C PRO A 294 -34.78 -5.55 4.06
N ASP A 295 -33.79 -6.26 4.62
CA ASP A 295 -32.37 -6.01 4.39
C ASP A 295 -31.57 -7.32 4.46
N PRO A 296 -31.73 -8.21 3.47
CA PRO A 296 -31.06 -9.51 3.47
C PRO A 296 -29.55 -9.42 3.29
N GLU A 297 -29.01 -8.29 2.81
CA GLU A 297 -27.55 -8.09 2.70
C GLU A 297 -26.90 -7.98 4.08
N ASN A 298 -27.58 -7.31 5.02
CA ASN A 298 -27.11 -7.08 6.38
C ASN A 298 -27.77 -8.01 7.40
N GLY A 299 -28.40 -9.09 6.95
CA GLY A 299 -28.93 -10.14 7.82
C GLY A 299 -30.36 -9.95 8.31
N ASP A 300 -31.11 -8.93 7.85
CA ASP A 300 -32.54 -8.81 8.16
C ASP A 300 -33.38 -9.60 7.15
N PHE A 301 -33.68 -10.85 7.53
CA PHE A 301 -34.55 -11.74 6.77
C PHE A 301 -35.99 -11.77 7.28
N SER A 302 -36.44 -10.70 7.95
CA SER A 302 -37.75 -10.68 8.59
C SER A 302 -38.90 -11.03 7.65
N ILE A 303 -39.81 -11.88 8.12
CA ILE A 303 -41.09 -12.22 7.49
C ILE A 303 -42.17 -11.72 8.44
N THR A 304 -43.06 -10.84 7.98
CA THR A 304 -44.14 -10.32 8.81
C THR A 304 -45.28 -11.34 8.93
N SER A 305 -46.07 -11.27 10.02
CA SER A 305 -47.23 -12.14 10.23
C SER A 305 -48.34 -12.00 9.17
N GLU A 306 -48.31 -10.92 8.38
CA GLU A 306 -49.21 -10.72 7.24
C GLU A 306 -48.75 -11.45 5.97
N SER A 307 -47.47 -11.85 5.92
CA SER A 307 -46.93 -12.58 4.78
C SER A 307 -47.57 -13.97 4.67
N PRO A 308 -47.94 -14.42 3.46
CA PRO A 308 -48.43 -15.78 3.25
C PRO A 308 -47.36 -16.85 3.58
N MET A 309 -46.09 -16.45 3.69
CA MET A 309 -44.98 -17.32 4.10
C MET A 309 -44.98 -17.62 5.62
N ALA A 310 -45.68 -16.82 6.43
CA ALA A 310 -45.65 -16.90 7.90
C ALA A 310 -46.31 -18.17 8.49
N THR A 311 -47.12 -18.89 7.71
CA THR A 311 -47.85 -20.10 8.14
C THR A 311 -47.69 -21.29 7.19
N ALA A 312 -46.74 -21.19 6.26
CA ALA A 312 -46.65 -22.10 5.11
C ALA A 312 -45.89 -23.41 5.39
N ALA A 313 -45.16 -23.50 6.51
CA ALA A 313 -44.36 -24.67 6.86
C ALA A 313 -45.23 -25.93 7.11
N THR A 314 -44.59 -27.10 7.18
CA THR A 314 -45.27 -28.38 7.46
C THR A 314 -46.02 -28.41 8.80
N ASP A 315 -45.58 -27.63 9.78
CA ASP A 315 -46.14 -27.54 11.13
C ASP A 315 -47.10 -26.35 11.33
N GLY A 316 -47.33 -25.54 10.29
CA GLY A 316 -48.15 -24.33 10.34
C GLY A 316 -47.39 -23.06 10.77
N GLY A 317 -46.07 -23.13 10.96
CA GLY A 317 -45.20 -21.99 11.19
C GLY A 317 -44.67 -21.32 9.91
N PRO A 318 -43.70 -20.40 10.02
CA PRO A 318 -43.09 -19.73 8.87
C PRO A 318 -42.17 -20.70 8.11
N ILE A 319 -42.13 -20.58 6.77
CA ILE A 319 -41.02 -21.18 6.00
C ILE A 319 -39.74 -20.37 6.18
N GLY A 320 -38.59 -21.04 6.12
CA GLY A 320 -37.29 -20.47 6.46
C GLY A 320 -37.00 -20.55 7.97
N ASP A 321 -36.00 -19.78 8.40
CA ASP A 321 -35.64 -19.68 9.81
C ASP A 321 -36.75 -18.95 10.61
N PRO A 322 -37.38 -19.63 11.59
CA PRO A 322 -38.56 -19.10 12.27
C PRO A 322 -38.26 -17.89 13.16
N ARG A 323 -36.98 -17.60 13.45
CA ARG A 323 -36.57 -16.40 14.21
C ARG A 323 -36.90 -15.11 13.46
N TRP A 324 -37.06 -15.18 12.15
CA TRP A 324 -37.39 -14.03 11.33
C TRP A 324 -38.87 -13.68 11.31
N LEU A 325 -39.76 -14.50 11.90
CA LEU A 325 -41.17 -14.14 11.97
C LEU A 325 -41.41 -12.96 12.93
N LYS A 326 -41.80 -11.81 12.38
CA LYS A 326 -42.22 -10.62 13.13
C LYS A 326 -43.73 -10.53 13.16
N ASN A 327 -44.32 -10.57 14.35
CA ASN A 327 -45.76 -10.37 14.52
C ASN A 327 -46.09 -8.87 14.51
N LEU A 328 -46.84 -8.42 13.51
CA LEU A 328 -47.29 -7.04 13.39
C LEU A 328 -48.76 -6.93 13.85
N THR A 329 -49.05 -5.95 14.70
CA THR A 329 -50.41 -5.61 15.13
C THR A 329 -50.97 -4.37 14.44
N ASN A 330 -50.09 -3.45 14.00
CA ASN A 330 -50.42 -2.26 13.23
C ASN A 330 -49.29 -2.02 12.20
N ALA A 331 -49.38 -2.73 11.08
CA ALA A 331 -48.38 -2.68 10.02
C ALA A 331 -48.35 -1.33 9.29
N VAL A 332 -47.14 -0.83 9.00
CA VAL A 332 -46.87 0.35 8.16
C VAL A 332 -45.84 0.01 7.10
N HIS A 333 -45.98 0.58 5.91
CA HIS A 333 -45.21 0.22 4.72
C HIS A 333 -44.19 1.30 4.34
N MET A 334 -42.92 0.92 4.16
CA MET A 334 -41.86 1.80 3.68
C MET A 334 -41.41 1.42 2.27
N ASN A 335 -41.23 2.43 1.42
CA ASN A 335 -40.68 2.28 0.08
C ASN A 335 -39.64 3.38 -0.16
N VAL A 336 -38.43 2.99 -0.58
CA VAL A 336 -37.28 3.88 -0.78
C VAL A 336 -36.79 3.74 -2.21
N THR A 337 -36.63 4.86 -2.91
CA THR A 337 -36.21 4.90 -4.32
C THR A 337 -35.04 5.85 -4.54
N ASN A 338 -34.40 5.78 -5.70
CA ASN A 338 -33.31 6.67 -6.09
C ASN A 338 -33.78 7.72 -7.10
N SER A 339 -33.23 8.93 -6.99
CA SER A 339 -33.37 9.98 -8.01
C SER A 339 -32.03 10.64 -8.31
N PRO A 340 -31.45 10.46 -9.51
CA PRO A 340 -31.92 9.57 -10.60
C PRO A 340 -31.93 8.08 -10.23
N GLU A 341 -32.72 7.27 -10.94
CA GLU A 341 -32.91 5.83 -10.65
C GLU A 341 -31.58 5.04 -10.67
N ASN A 342 -30.68 5.39 -11.58
CA ASN A 342 -29.37 4.75 -11.76
C ASN A 342 -28.25 5.37 -10.91
N ALA A 343 -28.57 6.31 -10.01
CA ALA A 343 -27.55 7.08 -9.29
C ALA A 343 -26.93 6.35 -8.10
N GLY A 344 -27.48 5.20 -7.70
CA GLY A 344 -26.99 4.43 -6.58
C GLY A 344 -27.90 3.26 -6.23
N THR A 345 -27.73 2.73 -5.03
CA THR A 345 -28.61 1.74 -4.39
C THR A 345 -29.04 2.24 -3.01
N VAL A 346 -30.19 1.79 -2.53
CA VAL A 346 -30.71 2.10 -1.20
C VAL A 346 -31.06 0.83 -0.44
N THR A 347 -30.85 0.87 0.88
CA THR A 347 -31.08 -0.26 1.77
C THR A 347 -31.67 0.22 3.09
N PRO A 348 -32.78 -0.37 3.58
CA PRO A 348 -33.71 -1.23 2.85
C PRO A 348 -34.47 -0.45 1.76
N ALA A 349 -34.74 -1.09 0.62
CA ALA A 349 -35.51 -0.46 -0.47
C ALA A 349 -37.04 -0.56 -0.25
N LYS A 350 -37.50 -1.64 0.40
CA LYS A 350 -38.91 -1.83 0.75
C LYS A 350 -39.03 -2.74 1.97
N ALA A 351 -39.83 -2.35 2.95
CA ALA A 351 -40.02 -3.14 4.17
C ALA A 351 -41.32 -2.75 4.90
N ASP A 352 -41.85 -3.71 5.65
CA ASP A 352 -43.03 -3.52 6.51
C ASP A 352 -42.59 -3.54 7.98
N TYR A 353 -43.11 -2.59 8.76
CA TYR A 353 -42.75 -2.41 10.18
C TYR A 353 -43.99 -2.28 11.06
N GLU A 354 -43.84 -2.47 12.38
CA GLU A 354 -44.86 -2.04 13.34
C GLU A 354 -44.81 -0.52 13.46
N ALA A 355 -45.96 0.16 13.50
CA ALA A 355 -45.99 1.60 13.73
C ALA A 355 -45.23 1.99 15.02
N GLY A 356 -44.33 2.96 14.91
CA GLY A 356 -43.42 3.43 15.96
C GLY A 356 -42.05 2.74 15.96
N SER A 357 -41.77 1.81 15.04
CA SER A 357 -40.46 1.16 14.93
C SER A 357 -39.37 2.14 14.48
N GLU A 358 -38.16 2.00 15.03
CA GLU A 358 -36.98 2.70 14.56
C GLU A 358 -36.43 2.04 13.30
N VAL A 359 -36.16 2.83 12.26
CA VAL A 359 -35.73 2.38 10.93
C VAL A 359 -34.52 3.20 10.49
N THR A 360 -33.50 2.52 9.95
CA THR A 360 -32.32 3.13 9.34
C THR A 360 -32.30 2.85 7.85
N ILE A 361 -32.14 3.88 7.02
CA ILE A 361 -31.96 3.79 5.57
C ILE A 361 -30.59 4.31 5.16
N THR A 362 -29.96 3.63 4.20
CA THR A 362 -28.61 3.93 3.69
C THR A 362 -28.64 4.05 2.18
N ALA A 363 -27.95 5.04 1.64
CA ALA A 363 -27.77 5.28 0.21
C ALA A 363 -26.31 5.06 -0.20
N THR A 364 -26.07 4.24 -1.21
CA THR A 364 -24.73 4.00 -1.78
C THR A 364 -24.68 4.58 -3.20
N PRO A 365 -23.92 5.67 -3.46
CA PRO A 365 -23.84 6.26 -4.79
C PRO A 365 -23.10 5.37 -5.80
N ASN A 366 -23.57 5.37 -7.04
CA ASN A 366 -22.81 4.84 -8.19
C ASN A 366 -21.76 5.87 -8.66
N TYR A 367 -20.76 5.41 -9.41
CA TYR A 367 -19.75 6.29 -10.01
C TYR A 367 -20.41 7.39 -10.88
N GLY A 368 -19.94 8.62 -10.76
CA GLY A 368 -20.55 9.79 -11.39
C GLY A 368 -21.69 10.42 -10.59
N PHE A 369 -21.96 9.98 -9.35
CA PHE A 369 -23.00 10.54 -8.49
C PHE A 369 -22.52 10.75 -7.05
N ARG A 370 -23.15 11.69 -6.35
CA ARG A 370 -22.98 11.92 -4.91
C ARG A 370 -24.33 12.01 -4.22
N PHE A 371 -24.47 11.33 -3.09
CA PHE A 371 -25.68 11.46 -2.27
C PHE A 371 -25.83 12.92 -1.83
N LYS A 372 -27.05 13.45 -1.90
CA LYS A 372 -27.38 14.82 -1.53
C LYS A 372 -28.24 14.86 -0.27
N GLN A 373 -29.35 14.12 -0.27
CA GLN A 373 -30.36 14.16 0.80
C GLN A 373 -31.45 13.09 0.61
N TRP A 374 -32.18 12.81 1.67
CA TRP A 374 -33.43 12.05 1.67
C TRP A 374 -34.62 13.00 1.56
N GLN A 375 -35.63 12.63 0.78
CA GLN A 375 -36.88 13.38 0.64
C GLN A 375 -38.10 12.47 0.74
N ASP A 376 -39.24 13.00 1.18
CA ASP A 376 -40.53 12.31 1.03
C ASP A 376 -41.11 12.44 -0.38
N LYS A 377 -42.24 11.79 -0.62
CA LYS A 377 -42.99 11.87 -1.89
C LYS A 377 -43.43 13.27 -2.32
N ASP A 378 -43.54 14.21 -1.39
CA ASP A 378 -43.97 15.58 -1.65
C ASP A 378 -42.75 16.50 -1.90
N GLY A 379 -41.53 15.94 -1.84
CA GLY A 379 -40.26 16.63 -2.07
C GLY A 379 -39.71 17.34 -0.82
N GLN A 380 -40.30 17.14 0.36
CA GLN A 380 -39.79 17.71 1.60
C GLN A 380 -38.52 16.97 2.03
N ILE A 381 -37.48 17.73 2.39
CA ILE A 381 -36.21 17.17 2.89
C ILE A 381 -36.47 16.54 4.25
N LEU A 382 -36.15 15.25 4.37
CA LEU A 382 -36.23 14.49 5.61
C LEU A 382 -34.90 14.54 6.37
N SER A 383 -33.78 14.37 5.67
CA SER A 383 -32.43 14.40 6.24
C SER A 383 -31.37 14.60 5.16
N THR A 384 -30.24 15.23 5.52
CA THR A 384 -29.01 15.27 4.71
C THR A 384 -27.99 14.22 5.16
N GLU A 385 -28.24 13.57 6.30
CA GLU A 385 -27.39 12.50 6.83
C GLU A 385 -27.58 11.21 6.04
N ASN A 386 -26.49 10.47 5.86
CA ASN A 386 -26.51 9.14 5.27
C ASN A 386 -25.48 8.25 6.01
N PRO A 387 -25.91 7.22 6.75
CA PRO A 387 -27.29 6.71 6.87
C PRO A 387 -28.26 7.66 7.61
N TYR A 388 -29.57 7.46 7.43
CA TYR A 388 -30.63 8.20 8.10
C TYR A 388 -31.53 7.29 8.95
N THR A 389 -31.66 7.61 10.24
CA THR A 389 -32.47 6.85 11.21
C THR A 389 -33.67 7.66 11.70
N PHE A 390 -34.86 7.04 11.76
CA PHE A 390 -36.11 7.68 12.22
C PHE A 390 -37.15 6.66 12.70
N ASN A 391 -38.20 7.11 13.39
CA ASN A 391 -39.34 6.27 13.76
C ASN A 391 -40.44 6.32 12.69
N ILE A 392 -40.86 5.15 12.18
CA ILE A 392 -41.92 5.05 11.17
C ILE A 392 -43.29 4.90 11.82
N GLU A 393 -44.13 5.93 11.72
CA GLU A 393 -45.47 5.97 12.36
C GLU A 393 -46.63 5.63 11.39
N LYS A 394 -46.35 5.70 10.09
CA LYS A 394 -47.32 5.54 8.99
C LYS A 394 -46.56 5.15 7.73
N ASP A 395 -47.29 4.79 6.67
CA ASP A 395 -46.69 4.52 5.36
C ASP A 395 -45.83 5.70 4.87
N MET A 396 -44.63 5.38 4.37
CA MET A 396 -43.65 6.36 3.89
C MET A 396 -43.05 5.96 2.54
N ASP A 397 -43.13 6.88 1.59
CA ASP A 397 -42.38 6.85 0.33
C ASP A 397 -41.22 7.84 0.44
N ILE A 398 -39.99 7.34 0.38
CA ILE A 398 -38.74 8.08 0.55
C ILE A 398 -37.91 8.01 -0.74
N THR A 399 -37.22 9.10 -1.07
CA THR A 399 -36.31 9.18 -2.22
C THR A 399 -34.92 9.60 -1.76
N ALA A 400 -33.90 8.80 -2.06
CA ALA A 400 -32.50 9.21 -2.04
C ALA A 400 -32.22 10.09 -3.26
N VAL A 401 -31.89 11.36 -3.02
CA VAL A 401 -31.57 12.32 -4.07
C VAL A 401 -30.06 12.38 -4.23
N TYR A 402 -29.59 12.30 -5.46
CA TYR A 402 -28.18 12.38 -5.82
C TYR A 402 -27.90 13.58 -6.72
N SER A 403 -26.67 14.10 -6.66
CA SER A 403 -26.14 15.07 -7.62
C SER A 403 -25.21 14.36 -8.59
N SER A 404 -25.26 14.71 -9.88
CA SER A 404 -24.31 14.20 -10.87
C SER A 404 -22.94 14.87 -10.69
N VAL A 405 -21.87 14.09 -10.82
CA VAL A 405 -20.49 14.55 -10.98
C VAL A 405 -20.17 14.51 -12.46
N GLU A 406 -19.61 15.59 -13.00
CA GLU A 406 -19.18 15.62 -14.40
C GLU A 406 -18.12 14.55 -14.65
N THR A 407 -18.15 13.93 -15.84
CA THR A 407 -17.20 12.88 -16.21
C THR A 407 -16.57 13.18 -17.56
N TYR A 408 -15.28 12.85 -17.70
CA TYR A 408 -14.43 13.20 -18.83
C TYR A 408 -13.66 11.99 -19.36
N THR A 409 -13.35 12.01 -20.65
CA THR A 409 -12.56 10.98 -21.34
C THR A 409 -11.09 11.39 -21.47
N LEU A 410 -10.20 10.43 -21.32
CA LEU A 410 -8.76 10.60 -21.61
C LEU A 410 -8.36 9.62 -22.71
N ASN A 411 -8.03 10.15 -23.89
CA ASN A 411 -7.63 9.34 -25.03
C ASN A 411 -6.11 9.38 -25.24
N ILE A 412 -5.47 8.22 -25.36
CA ILE A 412 -4.03 8.11 -25.65
C ILE A 412 -3.83 7.55 -27.05
N ASN A 413 -3.36 8.40 -27.96
CA ASN A 413 -2.92 8.02 -29.30
C ASN A 413 -1.45 7.60 -29.29
N LYS A 414 -1.05 6.79 -30.28
CA LYS A 414 0.35 6.34 -30.47
C LYS A 414 0.82 6.66 -31.87
N SER A 415 2.04 7.19 -32.00
CA SER A 415 2.66 7.58 -33.28
C SER A 415 4.14 7.16 -33.34
N GLY A 416 4.72 7.26 -34.54
CA GLY A 416 6.11 6.85 -34.81
C GLY A 416 6.26 5.36 -35.14
N ASP A 417 7.46 4.97 -35.56
CA ASP A 417 7.75 3.62 -36.08
C ASP A 417 7.60 2.54 -35.00
N GLY A 418 7.69 2.91 -33.71
CA GLY A 418 7.45 2.02 -32.57
C GLY A 418 5.99 1.92 -32.12
N ALA A 419 5.06 2.70 -32.68
CA ALA A 419 3.69 2.84 -32.16
C ALA A 419 2.92 1.52 -32.02
N LYS A 420 3.23 0.55 -32.89
CA LYS A 420 2.63 -0.79 -32.88
C LYS A 420 2.90 -1.54 -31.57
N TRP A 421 4.08 -1.38 -31.00
CA TRP A 421 4.53 -2.11 -29.81
C TRP A 421 4.66 -1.20 -28.57
N GLY A 422 4.62 0.12 -28.75
CA GLY A 422 4.58 1.06 -27.64
C GLY A 422 3.26 0.95 -26.86
N ASN A 423 3.32 1.13 -25.55
CA ASN A 423 2.14 1.08 -24.70
C ASN A 423 2.19 2.14 -23.59
N VAL A 424 1.01 2.56 -23.12
CA VAL A 424 0.83 3.52 -22.04
C VAL A 424 -0.23 2.95 -21.10
N SER A 425 0.06 2.86 -19.81
CA SER A 425 -0.90 2.53 -18.75
C SER A 425 -1.50 3.79 -18.14
N LEU A 426 -2.74 3.70 -17.66
CA LEU A 426 -3.42 4.79 -16.96
C LEU A 426 -3.66 4.40 -15.49
N THR A 427 -3.48 5.34 -14.56
CA THR A 427 -3.73 5.08 -13.15
C THR A 427 -4.35 6.31 -12.48
N PRO A 428 -5.58 6.23 -11.94
CA PRO A 428 -6.46 5.06 -11.95
C PRO A 428 -6.91 4.67 -13.37
N GLU A 429 -7.32 3.42 -13.54
CA GLU A 429 -8.01 2.97 -14.77
C GLU A 429 -9.40 3.62 -14.82
N PRO A 430 -9.92 3.96 -16.02
CA PRO A 430 -11.19 4.64 -16.14
C PRO A 430 -12.36 3.72 -15.80
N VAL A 431 -13.37 4.25 -15.11
CA VAL A 431 -14.64 3.54 -14.90
C VAL A 431 -15.53 3.81 -16.12
N ASP A 432 -15.90 2.76 -16.85
CA ASP A 432 -16.63 2.84 -18.11
C ASP A 432 -16.01 3.80 -19.15
N GLY A 433 -14.66 3.87 -19.18
CA GLY A 433 -13.92 4.73 -20.11
C GLY A 433 -13.92 6.22 -19.73
N LYS A 434 -14.35 6.58 -18.52
CA LYS A 434 -14.39 7.96 -18.04
C LYS A 434 -13.81 8.14 -16.64
N TYR A 435 -13.55 9.40 -16.32
CA TYR A 435 -13.06 9.89 -15.04
C TYR A 435 -13.98 10.99 -14.52
N GLU A 436 -14.31 10.99 -13.23
CA GLU A 436 -14.98 12.13 -12.58
C GLU A 436 -14.11 13.40 -12.64
N SER A 437 -14.77 14.56 -12.70
CA SER A 437 -14.12 15.86 -12.66
C SER A 437 -13.22 16.00 -11.44
N GLY A 438 -11.99 16.49 -11.65
CA GLY A 438 -10.96 16.62 -10.61
C GLY A 438 -10.12 15.36 -10.40
N THR A 439 -10.46 14.22 -11.03
CA THR A 439 -9.64 13.01 -10.94
C THR A 439 -8.26 13.27 -11.53
N SER A 440 -7.21 12.97 -10.78
CA SER A 440 -5.84 12.98 -11.29
C SER A 440 -5.47 11.63 -11.88
N VAL A 441 -5.12 11.61 -13.17
CA VAL A 441 -4.78 10.40 -13.91
C VAL A 441 -3.32 10.44 -14.31
N THR A 442 -2.57 9.44 -13.84
CA THR A 442 -1.17 9.21 -14.22
C THR A 442 -1.12 8.37 -15.50
N MET A 443 -0.57 8.94 -16.56
CA MET A 443 -0.23 8.26 -17.80
C MET A 443 1.23 7.82 -17.72
N LYS A 444 1.50 6.53 -17.85
CA LYS A 444 2.86 5.98 -17.76
C LYS A 444 3.17 5.13 -18.98
N VAL A 445 4.23 5.48 -19.69
CA VAL A 445 4.81 4.65 -20.74
C VAL A 445 5.23 3.32 -20.11
N VAL A 446 4.75 2.22 -20.68
CA VAL A 446 5.14 0.87 -20.27
C VAL A 446 6.43 0.52 -21.02
N PRO A 447 7.59 0.45 -20.34
CA PRO A 447 8.85 0.15 -21.01
C PRO A 447 8.82 -1.28 -21.59
N ASN A 448 9.35 -1.43 -22.79
CA ASN A 448 9.64 -2.75 -23.37
C ASN A 448 10.92 -2.67 -24.20
N SER A 449 11.46 -3.84 -24.52
CA SER A 449 12.78 -3.97 -25.14
C SER A 449 12.82 -3.67 -26.64
N VAL A 450 11.67 -3.53 -27.30
CA VAL A 450 11.59 -3.32 -28.76
C VAL A 450 11.18 -1.90 -29.15
N THR A 451 10.89 -1.04 -28.18
CA THR A 451 10.54 0.37 -28.42
C THR A 451 11.34 1.32 -27.58
N SER A 452 11.43 2.56 -28.04
CA SER A 452 11.95 3.68 -27.26
C SER A 452 10.93 4.79 -27.29
N PHE A 453 10.47 5.23 -26.13
CA PHE A 453 9.61 6.41 -26.04
C PHE A 453 10.43 7.66 -26.34
N LEU A 454 9.89 8.51 -27.19
CA LEU A 454 10.57 9.73 -27.65
C LEU A 454 10.02 10.96 -26.94
N TYR A 455 8.72 11.23 -27.09
CA TYR A 455 8.04 12.40 -26.54
C TYR A 455 6.50 12.30 -26.67
N TRP A 456 5.79 13.09 -25.87
CA TRP A 456 4.37 13.38 -25.96
C TRP A 456 4.11 14.51 -26.96
N ASN A 457 2.86 14.68 -27.42
CA ASN A 457 2.47 15.73 -28.38
C ASN A 457 2.68 17.17 -27.89
N ASP A 458 2.88 17.38 -26.59
CA ASP A 458 3.27 18.66 -26.01
C ASP A 458 4.80 18.85 -25.94
N GLY A 459 5.58 17.95 -26.54
CA GLY A 459 7.03 18.01 -26.56
C GLY A 459 7.71 17.48 -25.31
N SER A 460 6.97 17.09 -24.27
CA SER A 460 7.56 16.50 -23.06
C SER A 460 8.07 15.08 -23.30
N SER A 461 9.18 14.70 -22.67
CA SER A 461 9.77 13.35 -22.82
C SER A 461 9.78 12.53 -21.53
N ASP A 462 9.11 13.01 -20.48
CA ASP A 462 8.95 12.25 -19.25
C ASP A 462 8.11 11.01 -19.54
N ALA A 463 8.62 9.83 -19.20
CA ALA A 463 7.93 8.56 -19.42
C ALA A 463 6.66 8.43 -18.57
N GLN A 464 6.44 9.32 -17.61
CA GLN A 464 5.25 9.39 -16.79
C GLN A 464 4.77 10.84 -16.69
N LYS A 465 3.45 11.04 -16.77
CA LYS A 465 2.82 12.34 -16.63
C LYS A 465 1.47 12.22 -15.94
N THR A 466 1.19 13.14 -15.03
CA THR A 466 -0.14 13.22 -14.38
C THR A 466 -0.97 14.34 -14.98
N VAL A 467 -2.26 14.09 -15.16
CA VAL A 467 -3.22 15.05 -15.70
C VAL A 467 -4.48 15.07 -14.84
N VAL A 468 -4.93 16.26 -14.45
CA VAL A 468 -6.23 16.44 -13.79
C VAL A 468 -7.33 16.47 -14.85
N MET A 469 -8.38 15.68 -14.66
CA MET A 469 -9.52 15.56 -15.55
C MET A 469 -10.55 16.65 -15.25
N ASN A 470 -10.48 17.76 -15.99
CA ASN A 470 -11.40 18.90 -15.93
C ASN A 470 -12.04 19.20 -17.31
N GLY A 471 -11.98 18.22 -18.20
CA GLY A 471 -12.35 18.29 -19.60
C GLY A 471 -11.94 17.00 -20.31
N ASP A 472 -12.55 16.71 -21.46
CA ASP A 472 -12.06 15.65 -22.35
C ASP A 472 -10.64 15.99 -22.83
N LYS A 473 -9.72 15.03 -22.74
CA LYS A 473 -8.30 15.22 -23.08
C LYS A 473 -7.81 14.17 -24.06
N THR A 474 -6.84 14.55 -24.87
CA THR A 474 -6.16 13.65 -25.80
C THR A 474 -4.66 13.92 -25.78
N PHE A 475 -3.88 12.86 -25.58
CA PHE A 475 -2.43 12.87 -25.69
C PHE A 475 -1.98 11.94 -26.80
N THR A 476 -0.83 12.23 -27.40
CA THR A 476 -0.18 11.30 -28.34
C THR A 476 1.22 10.99 -27.85
N ALA A 477 1.52 9.71 -27.61
CA ALA A 477 2.84 9.22 -27.30
C ALA A 477 3.57 8.78 -28.58
N THR A 478 4.74 9.38 -28.84
CA THR A 478 5.57 9.01 -29.99
C THR A 478 6.64 8.01 -29.57
N PHE A 479 6.70 6.88 -30.28
CA PHE A 479 7.66 5.81 -30.05
C PHE A 479 8.52 5.58 -31.29
N ASP A 480 9.80 5.28 -31.09
CA ASP A 480 10.65 4.65 -32.09
C ASP A 480 10.74 3.14 -31.85
N VAL A 481 11.16 2.41 -32.87
CA VAL A 481 11.44 0.96 -32.80
C VAL A 481 12.94 0.74 -32.60
N VAL A 482 13.27 -0.12 -31.63
CA VAL A 482 14.60 -0.70 -31.49
C VAL A 482 14.71 -1.85 -32.50
N PRO A 483 15.64 -1.83 -33.47
CA PRO A 483 15.70 -2.84 -34.52
C PRO A 483 15.81 -4.28 -34.00
N PHE A 484 14.88 -5.13 -34.42
CA PHE A 484 14.74 -6.50 -33.93
C PHE A 484 14.07 -7.40 -34.98
N ILE A 485 14.13 -8.71 -34.76
CA ILE A 485 13.39 -9.72 -35.53
C ILE A 485 12.13 -10.12 -34.76
N VAL A 486 12.32 -10.63 -33.54
CA VAL A 486 11.27 -11.19 -32.67
C VAL A 486 11.64 -11.01 -31.20
N GLY A 487 10.64 -10.89 -30.33
CA GLY A 487 10.84 -10.83 -28.88
C GLY A 487 9.69 -11.44 -28.07
N TRP A 488 9.97 -11.81 -26.83
CA TRP A 488 9.04 -12.40 -25.85
C TRP A 488 9.24 -11.76 -24.48
N ASP A 489 8.18 -11.13 -23.95
CA ASP A 489 8.16 -10.52 -22.62
C ASP A 489 7.22 -11.23 -21.62
N PHE A 490 6.43 -12.19 -22.12
CA PHE A 490 5.54 -13.03 -21.33
C PHE A 490 4.47 -12.27 -20.54
N SER A 491 4.09 -11.07 -20.99
CA SER A 491 2.97 -10.30 -20.42
C SER A 491 1.65 -11.09 -20.36
N VAL A 492 1.47 -12.06 -21.26
CA VAL A 492 0.40 -13.08 -21.21
C VAL A 492 1.02 -14.46 -21.06
N SER A 493 0.58 -15.27 -20.09
CA SER A 493 1.22 -16.54 -19.75
C SER A 493 0.95 -17.69 -20.73
N GLU A 494 -0.09 -17.62 -21.56
CA GLU A 494 -0.45 -18.65 -22.54
C GLU A 494 -0.24 -18.17 -23.99
N PRO A 495 0.10 -19.07 -24.93
CA PRO A 495 0.34 -20.50 -24.75
C PRO A 495 1.71 -20.80 -24.12
N ARG A 496 1.78 -21.81 -23.24
CA ARG A 496 3.01 -22.27 -22.56
C ARG A 496 3.92 -23.22 -23.36
N GLY A 497 3.65 -23.35 -24.64
CA GLY A 497 4.39 -24.15 -25.60
C GLY A 497 4.02 -23.70 -27.00
N ASN A 498 4.93 -23.89 -27.97
CA ASN A 498 4.77 -23.46 -29.35
C ASN A 498 4.35 -21.97 -29.45
N ARG A 499 4.99 -21.13 -28.65
CA ARG A 499 4.60 -19.74 -28.42
C ARG A 499 5.16 -18.81 -29.50
N PRO A 500 4.32 -18.11 -30.29
CA PRO A 500 4.78 -17.03 -31.16
C PRO A 500 5.41 -15.88 -30.36
N GLY A 501 6.24 -15.06 -31.00
CA GLY A 501 6.74 -13.81 -30.42
C GLY A 501 5.62 -12.90 -29.95
N ASP A 502 5.77 -12.32 -28.76
CA ASP A 502 4.94 -11.23 -28.27
C ASP A 502 5.13 -9.99 -29.16
N TYR A 503 6.36 -9.84 -29.65
CA TYR A 503 6.78 -8.84 -30.61
C TYR A 503 7.35 -9.51 -31.86
N SER A 504 6.96 -9.02 -33.03
CA SER A 504 7.60 -9.39 -34.30
C SER A 504 7.62 -8.20 -35.23
N PHE A 505 8.81 -7.94 -35.80
CA PHE A 505 9.03 -6.78 -36.68
C PHE A 505 8.20 -6.91 -37.95
N THR A 506 8.21 -8.10 -38.55
CA THR A 506 7.38 -8.46 -39.72
C THR A 506 6.40 -9.58 -39.36
N THR A 507 5.24 -9.60 -40.00
CA THR A 507 4.17 -10.57 -39.70
C THR A 507 4.47 -11.99 -40.19
N ASP A 508 5.45 -12.15 -41.08
CA ASP A 508 5.91 -13.43 -41.63
C ASP A 508 7.08 -14.03 -40.84
N ASN A 509 7.67 -13.28 -39.91
CA ASN A 509 8.75 -13.76 -39.03
C ASN A 509 8.37 -13.61 -37.55
N THR A 510 7.26 -14.23 -37.15
CA THR A 510 6.77 -14.16 -35.75
C THR A 510 7.61 -14.94 -34.75
N GLY A 511 8.59 -15.73 -35.23
CA GLY A 511 9.33 -16.68 -34.43
C GLY A 511 8.45 -17.70 -33.69
N ASN A 512 9.11 -18.57 -32.91
CA ASN A 512 8.44 -19.54 -32.06
C ASN A 512 9.36 -19.99 -30.92
N LEU A 513 8.80 -20.12 -29.72
CA LEU A 513 9.49 -20.53 -28.50
C LEU A 513 8.86 -21.79 -27.91
N GLN A 514 9.68 -22.79 -27.59
CA GLN A 514 9.24 -24.10 -27.12
C GLN A 514 10.21 -24.69 -26.08
N LEU A 515 9.68 -25.33 -25.04
CA LEU A 515 10.47 -26.10 -24.07
C LEU A 515 10.57 -27.56 -24.52
N TYR A 516 11.75 -28.15 -24.38
CA TYR A 516 12.04 -29.53 -24.70
C TYR A 516 12.54 -30.28 -23.47
N GLU A 517 12.11 -31.53 -23.36
CA GLU A 517 12.68 -32.55 -22.49
C GLU A 517 14.12 -32.87 -22.94
N GLY A 518 14.92 -33.45 -22.05
CA GLY A 518 16.28 -33.89 -22.38
C GLY A 518 16.34 -34.95 -23.50
N ASP A 519 15.24 -35.66 -23.77
CA ASP A 519 15.11 -36.61 -24.89
C ASP A 519 14.64 -35.97 -26.21
N GLY A 520 14.39 -34.65 -26.21
CA GLY A 520 13.94 -33.89 -27.37
C GLY A 520 12.43 -33.89 -27.62
N LYS A 521 11.60 -34.44 -26.72
CA LYS A 521 10.14 -34.25 -26.78
C LYS A 521 9.76 -32.85 -26.32
N THR A 522 8.71 -32.28 -26.90
CA THR A 522 8.17 -30.98 -26.49
C THR A 522 7.34 -31.10 -25.21
N THR A 523 7.45 -30.12 -24.33
CA THR A 523 6.64 -29.99 -23.11
C THR A 523 6.29 -28.52 -22.86
N ASN A 524 5.42 -28.23 -21.89
CA ASN A 524 5.09 -26.85 -21.56
C ASN A 524 6.07 -26.29 -20.52
N TRP A 525 6.39 -25.01 -20.60
CA TRP A 525 7.13 -24.34 -19.53
C TRP A 525 6.21 -23.87 -18.39
N GLY A 526 6.79 -23.54 -17.23
CA GLY A 526 6.05 -22.96 -16.11
C GLY A 526 5.96 -21.44 -16.24
N ALA A 527 4.76 -20.86 -16.18
CA ALA A 527 4.61 -19.40 -16.15
C ALA A 527 4.84 -18.90 -14.72
N SER A 528 5.59 -17.81 -14.58
CA SER A 528 5.86 -17.22 -13.27
C SER A 528 6.02 -15.70 -13.35
N THR A 529 5.84 -15.05 -12.20
CA THR A 529 6.24 -13.67 -11.96
C THR A 529 7.24 -13.70 -10.81
N ARG A 530 8.42 -13.12 -11.03
CA ARG A 530 9.53 -13.18 -10.08
C ARG A 530 10.19 -11.82 -9.94
N THR A 531 10.62 -11.53 -8.73
CA THR A 531 11.29 -10.28 -8.37
C THR A 531 12.70 -10.60 -7.92
N PHE A 532 13.67 -10.19 -8.71
CA PHE A 532 15.09 -10.26 -8.36
C PHE A 532 15.66 -8.85 -8.45
N GLY A 533 16.44 -8.43 -7.45
CA GLY A 533 17.01 -7.07 -7.40
C GLY A 533 15.95 -5.96 -7.34
N GLY A 534 14.76 -6.26 -6.81
CA GLY A 534 13.63 -5.33 -6.77
C GLY A 534 12.92 -5.13 -8.12
N ILE A 535 13.29 -5.87 -9.16
CA ILE A 535 12.67 -5.79 -10.49
C ILE A 535 11.81 -7.03 -10.71
N GLU A 536 10.49 -6.81 -10.75
CA GLU A 536 9.52 -7.85 -11.09
C GLU A 536 9.45 -8.07 -12.61
N ARG A 537 9.42 -9.33 -13.05
CA ARG A 537 9.23 -9.70 -14.46
C ARG A 537 8.33 -10.92 -14.59
N ASN A 538 7.52 -10.93 -15.65
CA ASN A 538 6.91 -12.16 -16.15
C ASN A 538 7.97 -13.00 -16.84
N CYS A 539 8.02 -14.29 -16.52
CA CYS A 539 9.13 -15.14 -16.89
C CYS A 539 8.73 -16.60 -17.08
N ILE A 540 9.59 -17.30 -17.79
CA ILE A 540 9.55 -18.73 -17.98
C ILE A 540 10.33 -19.40 -16.86
N ARG A 541 9.71 -20.38 -16.19
CA ARG A 541 10.38 -21.36 -15.35
C ARG A 541 10.72 -22.61 -16.15
N ARG A 542 12.00 -22.97 -16.19
CA ARG A 542 12.48 -24.27 -16.66
C ARG A 542 12.55 -25.22 -15.46
N TYR A 543 11.68 -26.22 -15.43
CA TYR A 543 11.56 -27.15 -14.31
C TYR A 543 12.10 -28.53 -14.71
N THR A 544 13.41 -28.74 -14.60
CA THR A 544 14.03 -30.07 -14.69
C THR A 544 13.97 -30.75 -13.32
N GLU A 545 13.52 -32.00 -13.25
CA GLU A 545 13.58 -32.77 -11.99
C GLU A 545 15.04 -33.00 -11.58
N ARG A 546 15.34 -33.02 -10.27
CA ARG A 546 16.72 -33.23 -9.79
C ARG A 546 17.38 -34.48 -10.39
N ALA A 547 16.61 -35.55 -10.55
CA ALA A 547 17.06 -36.82 -11.12
C ALA A 547 17.45 -36.72 -12.61
N ASP A 548 16.94 -35.73 -13.32
CA ASP A 548 17.15 -35.53 -14.76
C ASP A 548 18.18 -34.43 -15.06
N MET A 549 18.85 -33.88 -14.04
CA MET A 549 19.83 -32.80 -14.23
C MET A 549 21.06 -33.20 -15.04
N ASP A 550 21.38 -34.50 -15.17
CA ASP A 550 22.43 -34.97 -16.08
C ASP A 550 22.02 -34.86 -17.57
N ASN A 551 20.73 -34.65 -17.85
CA ASN A 551 20.18 -34.40 -19.17
C ASN A 551 19.03 -33.37 -19.10
N PRO A 552 19.35 -32.10 -18.79
CA PRO A 552 18.34 -31.14 -18.38
C PRO A 552 17.43 -30.73 -19.53
N ARG A 553 16.26 -30.19 -19.17
CA ARG A 553 15.38 -29.55 -20.14
C ARG A 553 16.06 -28.34 -20.77
N TYR A 554 15.60 -27.94 -21.95
CA TYR A 554 16.13 -26.77 -22.65
C TYR A 554 15.04 -26.03 -23.42
N LEU A 555 15.14 -24.71 -23.46
CA LEU A 555 14.27 -23.88 -24.29
C LEU A 555 14.89 -23.68 -25.66
N VAL A 556 14.08 -23.63 -26.71
CA VAL A 556 14.50 -23.28 -28.07
C VAL A 556 13.60 -22.19 -28.64
N ALA A 557 14.21 -21.11 -29.10
CA ALA A 557 13.61 -20.12 -29.99
C ALA A 557 14.01 -20.42 -31.43
N LYS A 558 13.09 -20.28 -32.40
CA LYS A 558 13.39 -20.35 -33.83
C LYS A 558 12.82 -19.15 -34.58
N PHE A 559 13.59 -18.63 -35.53
CA PHE A 559 13.24 -17.45 -36.34
C PHE A 559 14.05 -17.46 -37.65
N VAL A 560 13.65 -16.62 -38.62
CA VAL A 560 14.36 -16.49 -39.91
C VAL A 560 15.34 -15.32 -39.84
N VAL A 561 16.53 -15.48 -40.40
CA VAL A 561 17.60 -14.46 -40.38
C VAL A 561 17.81 -13.73 -41.71
N ASP A 562 17.14 -14.19 -42.79
CA ASP A 562 17.28 -13.59 -44.12
C ASP A 562 16.88 -12.11 -44.12
N GLY A 563 17.74 -11.26 -44.71
CA GLY A 563 17.52 -9.82 -44.76
C GLY A 563 17.92 -9.07 -43.49
N TYR A 564 18.64 -9.72 -42.56
CA TYR A 564 19.16 -9.11 -41.33
C TYR A 564 20.67 -9.35 -41.14
N LYS A 565 21.34 -8.45 -40.43
CA LYS A 565 22.77 -8.50 -40.07
C LYS A 565 22.98 -8.02 -38.63
N ASN A 566 24.17 -8.25 -38.05
CA ASN A 566 24.48 -7.91 -36.65
C ASN A 566 23.48 -8.54 -35.64
N ILE A 567 23.09 -9.80 -35.86
CA ILE A 567 22.00 -10.42 -35.09
C ILE A 567 22.47 -10.79 -33.68
N LYS A 568 21.87 -10.18 -32.66
CA LYS A 568 22.18 -10.37 -31.25
C LYS A 568 20.97 -10.93 -30.50
N VAL A 569 21.16 -12.02 -29.78
CA VAL A 569 20.14 -12.61 -28.91
C VAL A 569 20.38 -12.12 -27.48
N HIS A 570 19.35 -11.56 -26.87
CA HIS A 570 19.30 -11.09 -25.50
C HIS A 570 18.30 -11.89 -24.68
N SER A 571 18.61 -12.10 -23.41
CA SER A 571 17.71 -12.69 -22.41
C SER A 571 18.17 -12.32 -21.00
N LEU A 572 17.22 -12.27 -20.06
CA LEU A 572 17.49 -12.18 -18.63
C LEU A 572 17.32 -13.54 -17.97
N ALA A 573 18.25 -13.93 -17.11
CA ALA A 573 18.29 -15.20 -16.40
C ALA A 573 18.40 -15.00 -14.89
N ALA A 574 17.79 -15.89 -14.10
CA ALA A 574 17.90 -15.90 -12.64
C ALA A 574 17.65 -17.31 -12.09
N LEU A 575 18.02 -17.53 -10.81
CA LEU A 575 17.67 -18.73 -10.04
C LEU A 575 16.98 -18.39 -8.72
N ASP A 576 16.05 -19.24 -8.27
CA ASP A 576 15.43 -19.16 -6.93
C ASP A 576 15.65 -20.40 -6.05
N ASN A 577 16.44 -21.36 -6.52
CA ASN A 577 16.92 -22.48 -5.69
C ASN A 577 18.29 -23.00 -6.14
N ALA A 578 18.87 -23.88 -5.32
CA ALA A 578 20.16 -24.51 -5.59
C ALA A 578 20.15 -25.54 -6.75
N CYS A 579 18.98 -25.96 -7.24
CA CYS A 579 18.82 -27.00 -8.26
C CYS A 579 18.98 -26.44 -9.69
N VAL A 580 20.03 -25.65 -9.94
CA VAL A 580 20.31 -25.02 -11.23
C VAL A 580 21.79 -25.24 -11.56
N HIS A 581 22.13 -25.56 -12.81
CA HIS A 581 23.54 -25.63 -13.21
C HIS A 581 24.24 -24.27 -13.05
N LYS A 582 25.47 -24.26 -12.52
CA LYS A 582 26.25 -23.03 -12.30
C LYS A 582 26.42 -22.24 -13.59
N ILE A 583 26.75 -22.94 -14.67
CA ILE A 583 26.88 -22.32 -15.98
C ILE A 583 25.61 -22.60 -16.79
N GLN A 584 25.03 -21.53 -17.33
CA GLN A 584 23.94 -21.60 -18.30
C GLN A 584 24.47 -21.18 -19.66
N LYS A 585 24.23 -22.00 -20.68
CA LYS A 585 24.71 -21.79 -22.05
C LYS A 585 23.59 -21.32 -22.96
N MET A 586 23.91 -20.34 -23.80
CA MET A 586 23.17 -19.99 -25.00
C MET A 586 23.90 -20.62 -26.19
N GLN A 587 23.17 -21.35 -27.02
CA GLN A 587 23.75 -22.06 -28.17
C GLN A 587 22.89 -21.82 -29.41
N TYR A 588 23.47 -21.90 -30.61
CA TYR A 588 22.74 -21.73 -31.87
C TYR A 588 22.89 -22.94 -32.80
N SER A 589 21.95 -23.11 -33.73
CA SER A 589 21.93 -24.18 -34.75
C SER A 589 21.22 -23.71 -36.02
N THR A 590 21.61 -24.25 -37.18
CA THR A 590 20.95 -24.02 -38.49
C THR A 590 20.09 -25.20 -38.95
N ASP A 591 20.19 -26.36 -38.29
CA ASP A 591 19.41 -27.57 -38.60
C ASP A 591 18.50 -28.01 -37.43
N GLY A 592 18.59 -27.33 -36.29
CA GLY A 592 17.83 -27.62 -35.07
C GLY A 592 18.32 -28.84 -34.29
N VAL A 593 19.41 -29.47 -34.74
CA VAL A 593 19.95 -30.72 -34.18
C VAL A 593 21.36 -30.50 -33.64
N ASN A 594 22.23 -29.87 -34.42
CA ASN A 594 23.64 -29.63 -34.07
C ASN A 594 23.80 -28.21 -33.53
N TYR A 595 24.08 -28.09 -32.23
CA TYR A 595 24.21 -26.81 -31.54
C TYR A 595 25.67 -26.44 -31.26
N THR A 596 26.00 -25.16 -31.44
CA THR A 596 27.31 -24.56 -31.14
C THR A 596 27.15 -23.49 -30.06
N ASP A 597 28.09 -23.43 -29.12
CA ASP A 597 28.11 -22.41 -28.06
C ASP A 597 28.16 -20.99 -28.65
N LEU A 598 27.26 -20.13 -28.16
CA LEU A 598 27.18 -18.72 -28.52
C LEU A 598 27.68 -17.84 -27.38
N SER A 599 27.23 -18.12 -26.17
CA SER A 599 27.68 -17.47 -24.93
C SER A 599 27.27 -18.29 -23.71
N SER A 600 27.75 -17.88 -22.54
CA SER A 600 27.39 -18.50 -21.27
C SER A 600 27.37 -17.47 -20.15
N ILE A 601 26.66 -17.79 -19.07
CA ILE A 601 26.65 -17.01 -17.84
C ILE A 601 26.89 -17.91 -16.64
N ASP A 602 27.67 -17.42 -15.67
CA ASP A 602 27.87 -18.06 -14.38
C ASP A 602 26.84 -17.52 -13.38
N MET A 603 25.98 -18.41 -12.89
CA MET A 603 24.91 -18.14 -11.94
C MET A 603 25.42 -18.08 -10.49
N GLY A 604 26.68 -18.42 -10.25
CA GLY A 604 27.32 -18.43 -8.94
C GLY A 604 26.98 -19.66 -8.09
N SER A 605 27.38 -19.61 -6.82
CA SER A 605 27.04 -20.62 -5.80
C SER A 605 26.05 -20.04 -4.79
N GLY A 606 24.88 -20.66 -4.63
CA GLY A 606 23.83 -20.16 -3.74
C GLY A 606 22.45 -20.74 -4.05
N THR A 607 21.46 -20.29 -3.29
CA THR A 607 20.05 -20.69 -3.43
C THR A 607 19.20 -19.67 -4.18
N GLU A 608 19.62 -18.41 -4.36
CA GLU A 608 18.82 -17.40 -5.07
C GLU A 608 19.74 -16.33 -5.70
N SER A 609 19.35 -15.82 -6.87
CA SER A 609 20.01 -14.68 -7.51
C SER A 609 19.60 -13.37 -6.83
N SER A 610 20.57 -12.49 -6.55
CA SER A 610 20.30 -11.16 -6.00
C SER A 610 19.66 -10.19 -7.01
N GLN A 611 19.74 -10.47 -8.30
CA GLN A 611 19.23 -9.67 -9.41
C GLN A 611 19.02 -10.51 -10.68
N TRP A 612 18.27 -9.99 -11.65
CA TRP A 612 18.24 -10.54 -13.00
C TRP A 612 19.60 -10.38 -13.68
N MET A 613 20.13 -11.47 -14.24
CA MET A 613 21.44 -11.51 -14.88
C MET A 613 21.30 -11.53 -16.41
N VAL A 614 22.14 -10.75 -17.11
CA VAL A 614 22.06 -10.63 -18.58
C VAL A 614 22.82 -11.76 -19.27
N LEU A 615 22.15 -12.53 -20.12
CA LEU A 615 22.74 -13.55 -20.99
C LEU A 615 22.52 -13.15 -22.45
N GLU A 616 23.61 -12.80 -23.13
CA GLU A 616 23.60 -12.30 -24.51
C GLU A 616 24.58 -13.03 -25.41
N GLY A 617 24.24 -13.20 -26.69
CA GLY A 617 25.11 -13.82 -27.69
C GLY A 617 24.92 -13.18 -29.07
N THR A 618 25.98 -13.12 -29.88
CA THR A 618 25.93 -12.57 -31.25
C THR A 618 26.08 -13.70 -32.27
N LEU A 619 25.09 -13.88 -33.14
CA LEU A 619 25.13 -14.90 -34.17
C LEU A 619 26.25 -14.61 -35.19
N PRO A 620 26.92 -15.65 -35.72
CA PRO A 620 27.88 -15.47 -36.80
C PRO A 620 27.28 -14.80 -38.03
N GLU A 621 28.09 -14.01 -38.72
CA GLU A 621 27.73 -13.42 -40.01
C GLU A 621 27.57 -14.48 -41.12
N GLY A 622 26.71 -14.22 -42.10
CA GLY A 622 26.51 -15.08 -43.28
C GLY A 622 25.57 -16.28 -43.09
N LEU A 623 24.83 -16.35 -41.98
CA LEU A 623 23.74 -17.31 -41.81
C LEU A 623 22.57 -16.98 -42.75
N SER A 624 21.81 -18.00 -43.15
CA SER A 624 20.61 -17.85 -44.00
C SER A 624 19.51 -18.83 -43.59
N GLY A 625 18.26 -18.48 -43.88
CA GLY A 625 17.09 -19.28 -43.57
C GLY A 625 16.74 -19.28 -42.08
N GLN A 626 16.25 -20.43 -41.59
CA GLN A 626 15.80 -20.60 -40.21
C GLN A 626 16.98 -20.92 -39.28
N VAL A 627 17.06 -20.20 -38.16
CA VAL A 627 18.02 -20.42 -37.08
C VAL A 627 17.29 -20.80 -35.80
N TYR A 628 17.94 -21.64 -34.99
CA TYR A 628 17.47 -22.09 -33.70
C TYR A 628 18.46 -21.61 -32.63
N VAL A 629 17.95 -21.04 -31.54
CA VAL A 629 18.75 -20.63 -30.38
C VAL A 629 18.20 -21.32 -29.16
N ARG A 630 19.06 -21.96 -28.36
CA ARG A 630 18.64 -22.69 -27.15
C ARG A 630 19.33 -22.24 -25.88
N TRP A 631 18.63 -22.37 -24.77
CA TRP A 631 19.10 -22.11 -23.41
C TRP A 631 19.11 -23.41 -22.60
N ILE A 632 20.29 -23.83 -22.16
CA ILE A 632 20.52 -25.13 -21.50
C ILE A 632 21.55 -24.99 -20.37
N GLY A 633 21.39 -25.79 -19.30
CA GLY A 633 22.38 -25.88 -18.24
C GLY A 633 23.62 -26.67 -18.69
N ASP A 634 24.81 -26.24 -18.24
CA ASP A 634 26.06 -26.94 -18.51
C ASP A 634 26.29 -28.04 -17.47
N THR A 635 26.09 -29.30 -17.88
CA THR A 635 26.17 -30.47 -17.01
C THR A 635 27.57 -30.68 -16.41
N GLU A 636 28.62 -30.12 -17.03
CA GLU A 636 29.99 -30.19 -16.51
C GLU A 636 30.27 -29.18 -15.38
N SER A 637 29.42 -28.17 -15.21
CA SER A 637 29.63 -27.10 -14.22
C SER A 637 29.20 -27.45 -12.79
N GLY A 638 28.46 -28.55 -12.63
CA GLY A 638 27.77 -28.88 -11.39
C GLY A 638 26.61 -27.93 -11.07
N LEU A 639 25.95 -28.14 -9.93
CA LEU A 639 24.80 -27.33 -9.49
C LEU A 639 25.25 -26.16 -8.61
N ALA A 640 24.43 -25.11 -8.56
CA ALA A 640 24.66 -23.89 -7.77
C ALA A 640 24.76 -24.18 -6.26
N GLY A 641 24.10 -25.24 -5.79
CA GLY A 641 24.26 -25.77 -4.44
C GLY A 641 23.95 -27.27 -4.36
N GLU A 642 23.53 -27.73 -3.18
CA GLU A 642 23.22 -29.14 -2.87
C GLU A 642 21.71 -29.33 -2.70
N PRO A 643 20.92 -29.47 -3.79
CA PRO A 643 19.48 -29.64 -3.72
C PRO A 643 19.06 -31.04 -3.22
N SER A 644 17.85 -31.13 -2.66
CA SER A 644 17.24 -32.40 -2.27
C SER A 644 16.79 -33.22 -3.49
N ASP A 645 16.63 -34.54 -3.33
CA ASP A 645 16.17 -35.43 -4.42
C ASP A 645 14.76 -35.09 -4.93
N SER A 646 13.96 -34.38 -4.12
CA SER A 646 12.62 -33.90 -4.49
C SER A 646 12.59 -32.51 -5.14
N ASP A 647 13.73 -31.85 -5.26
CA ASP A 647 13.79 -30.50 -5.82
C ASP A 647 13.60 -30.52 -7.34
N THR A 648 13.03 -29.44 -7.86
CA THR A 648 12.95 -29.15 -9.30
C THR A 648 13.70 -27.87 -9.60
N GLU A 649 14.25 -27.78 -10.81
CA GLU A 649 15.02 -26.64 -11.25
C GLU A 649 14.26 -25.32 -11.05
N GLY A 650 14.96 -24.36 -10.44
CA GLY A 650 14.53 -23.00 -10.19
C GLY A 650 15.08 -22.00 -11.20
N PHE A 651 15.33 -22.41 -12.44
CA PHE A 651 15.88 -21.53 -13.48
C PHE A 651 14.78 -20.72 -14.16
N TYR A 652 14.98 -19.40 -14.23
CA TYR A 652 14.05 -18.47 -14.86
C TYR A 652 14.68 -17.75 -16.04
N LEU A 653 13.87 -17.54 -17.09
CA LEU A 653 14.24 -16.78 -18.27
C LEU A 653 13.16 -15.73 -18.57
N ALA A 654 13.55 -14.47 -18.75
CA ALA A 654 12.68 -13.35 -19.06
C ALA A 654 13.25 -12.52 -20.22
N ASP A 655 12.40 -11.66 -20.81
CA ASP A 655 12.81 -10.60 -21.75
C ASP A 655 13.72 -11.11 -22.89
N ILE A 656 13.23 -12.11 -23.63
CA ILE A 656 14.00 -12.72 -24.73
C ILE A 656 13.81 -11.88 -25.98
N VAL A 657 14.87 -11.31 -26.54
CA VAL A 657 14.79 -10.47 -27.74
C VAL A 657 15.90 -10.79 -28.72
N VAL A 658 15.57 -10.85 -30.00
CA VAL A 658 16.54 -11.00 -31.09
C VAL A 658 16.69 -9.65 -31.79
N TYR A 659 17.69 -8.88 -31.39
CA TYR A 659 18.04 -7.61 -32.02
C TYR A 659 18.75 -7.86 -33.36
N ALA A 660 18.46 -7.03 -34.36
CA ALA A 660 19.13 -7.10 -35.65
C ALA A 660 18.96 -5.82 -36.47
N ASP A 661 19.93 -5.53 -37.32
CA ASP A 661 19.80 -4.51 -38.36
C ASP A 661 19.24 -5.13 -39.64
N ASN A 662 18.38 -4.40 -40.36
CA ASN A 662 18.00 -4.81 -41.72
C ASN A 662 19.24 -4.76 -42.64
N GLU A 663 19.37 -5.76 -43.52
CA GLU A 663 20.34 -5.74 -44.60
C GLU A 663 20.14 -4.50 -45.46
N GLN A 664 21.22 -3.77 -45.67
CA GLN A 664 21.16 -2.49 -46.38
C GLN A 664 21.37 -2.70 -47.87
N LYS A 665 20.58 -1.97 -48.66
CA LYS A 665 20.87 -1.74 -50.08
C LYS A 665 21.99 -0.69 -50.19
N ASP A 666 22.80 -0.79 -51.22
CA ASP A 666 23.83 0.22 -51.50
C ASP A 666 23.15 1.57 -51.77
N ASP A 667 23.48 2.57 -50.96
CA ASP A 667 22.94 3.92 -51.01
C ASP A 667 24.08 4.95 -51.15
N HIS A 668 23.88 5.91 -52.02
CA HIS A 668 24.82 7.00 -52.31
C HIS A 668 24.19 8.38 -52.09
N GLU A 669 22.92 8.45 -51.66
CA GLU A 669 22.30 9.70 -51.24
C GLU A 669 22.63 9.98 -49.77
N ALA A 670 22.87 11.26 -49.45
CA ALA A 670 23.03 11.67 -48.06
C ALA A 670 21.66 11.66 -47.34
N PRO A 671 21.64 11.34 -46.03
CA PRO A 671 20.40 11.32 -45.26
C PRO A 671 19.78 12.73 -45.23
N LYS A 672 18.45 12.80 -45.32
CA LYS A 672 17.66 14.04 -45.34
C LYS A 672 16.86 14.15 -44.06
N LEU A 673 17.01 15.29 -43.37
CA LEU A 673 16.19 15.63 -42.21
C LEU A 673 14.76 15.89 -42.67
N VAL A 674 13.82 15.12 -42.14
CA VAL A 674 12.38 15.18 -42.45
C VAL A 674 11.65 16.09 -41.46
N ALA A 675 11.99 15.99 -40.17
CA ALA A 675 11.37 16.78 -39.11
C ALA A 675 12.29 16.88 -37.88
N THR A 676 12.01 17.83 -36.99
CA THR A 676 12.62 17.93 -35.66
C THR A 676 11.53 17.97 -34.60
N SER A 677 11.79 17.39 -33.43
CA SER A 677 10.99 17.61 -32.22
C SER A 677 11.94 18.03 -31.11
N PRO A 678 11.81 19.22 -30.51
CA PRO A 678 10.87 20.27 -30.88
C PRO A 678 11.07 20.76 -32.33
N GLU A 679 9.97 21.22 -32.95
CA GLU A 679 10.05 21.86 -34.26
C GLU A 679 10.86 23.17 -34.19
N ALA A 680 11.50 23.55 -35.29
CA ALA A 680 12.21 24.82 -35.36
C ALA A 680 11.25 26.00 -35.10
N GLY A 681 11.58 26.83 -34.10
CA GLY A 681 10.77 27.94 -33.62
C GLY A 681 9.67 27.55 -32.63
N SER A 682 9.58 26.27 -32.22
CA SER A 682 8.63 25.80 -31.21
C SER A 682 8.83 26.53 -29.88
N ASP A 683 7.74 26.83 -29.19
CA ASP A 683 7.71 27.41 -27.83
C ASP A 683 6.94 26.53 -26.84
N VAL A 684 6.70 25.25 -27.18
CA VAL A 684 5.96 24.29 -26.34
C VAL A 684 6.85 23.23 -25.72
N ALA A 685 8.14 23.19 -26.06
CA ALA A 685 9.08 22.19 -25.58
C ALA A 685 9.22 22.24 -24.06
N SER A 686 9.19 21.10 -23.37
CA SER A 686 9.41 21.08 -21.92
C SER A 686 10.82 21.57 -21.54
N ALA A 687 10.97 22.02 -20.30
CA ALA A 687 12.25 22.37 -19.68
C ALA A 687 13.26 21.20 -19.63
N SER A 688 12.75 19.97 -19.59
CA SER A 688 13.52 18.74 -19.71
C SER A 688 12.85 17.86 -20.76
N GLY A 689 13.59 17.45 -21.78
CA GLY A 689 13.01 16.93 -23.01
C GLY A 689 14.03 16.19 -23.87
N ASN A 690 13.60 15.86 -25.08
CA ASN A 690 14.45 15.29 -26.12
C ASN A 690 14.44 16.20 -27.35
N VAL A 691 15.61 16.49 -27.91
CA VAL A 691 15.73 16.91 -29.30
C VAL A 691 15.81 15.67 -30.17
N VAL A 692 14.79 15.39 -30.96
CA VAL A 692 14.70 14.25 -31.89
C VAL A 692 14.78 14.77 -33.32
N LEU A 693 15.80 14.32 -34.04
CA LEU A 693 15.98 14.56 -35.46
C LEU A 693 15.42 13.35 -36.23
N HIS A 694 14.41 13.56 -37.06
CA HIS A 694 13.78 12.52 -37.88
C HIS A 694 14.35 12.54 -39.28
N PHE A 695 14.85 11.41 -39.76
CA PHE A 695 15.42 11.27 -41.10
C PHE A 695 14.55 10.38 -42.00
N ASN A 696 14.76 10.47 -43.31
CA ASN A 696 14.15 9.57 -44.29
C ASN A 696 14.66 8.12 -44.16
N GLU A 697 15.81 7.94 -43.52
CA GLU A 697 16.56 6.69 -43.39
C GLU A 697 17.35 6.61 -42.08
N LYS A 698 17.99 5.46 -41.81
CA LYS A 698 18.74 5.24 -40.56
C LYS A 698 20.06 5.99 -40.58
N VAL A 699 20.36 6.68 -39.48
CA VAL A 699 21.60 7.46 -39.30
C VAL A 699 22.45 6.92 -38.15
N LYS A 700 23.74 7.27 -38.15
CA LYS A 700 24.72 7.02 -37.09
C LYS A 700 25.62 8.24 -36.88
N ALA A 701 26.40 8.23 -35.80
CA ALA A 701 27.40 9.26 -35.54
C ALA A 701 28.47 9.30 -36.65
N GLY A 702 28.85 10.51 -37.05
CA GLY A 702 29.93 10.77 -38.01
C GLY A 702 31.07 11.56 -37.37
N SER A 703 31.61 12.55 -38.09
CA SER A 703 32.67 13.44 -37.62
C SER A 703 32.08 14.75 -37.09
N GLY A 704 32.10 14.96 -35.77
CA GLY A 704 31.71 16.21 -35.11
C GLY A 704 30.61 16.02 -34.07
N ASP A 705 30.51 16.95 -33.13
CA ASP A 705 29.55 16.90 -32.03
C ASP A 705 28.31 17.73 -32.35
N VAL A 706 27.14 17.17 -32.10
CA VAL A 706 25.90 17.94 -32.04
C VAL A 706 25.87 18.68 -30.70
N THR A 707 25.52 19.97 -30.73
CA THR A 707 25.47 20.79 -29.52
C THR A 707 24.08 21.38 -29.29
N ILE A 708 23.74 21.54 -28.02
CA ILE A 708 22.59 22.30 -27.55
C ILE A 708 23.12 23.41 -26.63
N ASN A 709 22.86 24.67 -26.98
CA ASN A 709 23.43 25.84 -26.31
C ASN A 709 24.97 25.77 -26.15
N GLY A 710 25.65 25.23 -27.16
CA GLY A 710 27.11 25.04 -27.18
C GLY A 710 27.62 23.86 -26.35
N LYS A 711 26.76 23.16 -25.60
CA LYS A 711 27.12 21.93 -24.89
C LYS A 711 27.04 20.74 -25.85
N ALA A 712 28.12 19.97 -25.97
CA ALA A 712 28.14 18.73 -26.75
C ALA A 712 27.18 17.69 -26.14
N MET A 713 26.41 17.04 -27.02
CA MET A 713 25.35 16.10 -26.64
C MET A 713 25.66 14.69 -27.16
N THR A 714 25.32 13.69 -26.37
CA THR A 714 25.42 12.28 -26.77
C THR A 714 24.11 11.83 -27.44
N PRO A 715 24.14 11.37 -28.70
CA PRO A 715 22.94 10.86 -29.37
C PRO A 715 22.56 9.46 -28.90
N VAL A 716 21.26 9.18 -28.92
CA VAL A 716 20.67 7.84 -29.00
C VAL A 716 20.09 7.67 -30.40
N PHE A 717 20.56 6.65 -31.13
CA PHE A 717 20.09 6.37 -32.49
C PHE A 717 18.98 5.33 -32.47
N GLY A 718 17.86 5.67 -33.11
CA GLY A 718 16.74 4.77 -33.29
C GLY A 718 16.69 4.18 -34.71
N SER A 719 15.48 3.93 -35.21
CA SER A 719 15.29 3.32 -36.53
C SER A 719 15.57 4.29 -37.67
N LYS A 720 15.16 5.55 -37.51
CA LYS A 720 15.40 6.69 -38.41
C LYS A 720 15.55 8.00 -37.64
N THR A 721 15.84 7.91 -36.35
CA THR A 721 15.93 9.07 -35.46
C THR A 721 17.31 9.19 -34.82
N ALA A 722 17.70 10.42 -34.51
CA ALA A 722 18.79 10.72 -33.60
C ALA A 722 18.23 11.60 -32.46
N THR A 723 18.27 11.08 -31.24
CA THR A 723 17.66 11.67 -30.05
C THR A 723 18.72 12.19 -29.10
N TYR A 724 18.56 13.42 -28.64
CA TYR A 724 19.48 14.11 -27.73
C TYR A 724 18.69 14.60 -26.51
N ALA A 725 18.84 13.92 -25.38
CA ALA A 725 18.18 14.30 -24.15
C ALA A 725 18.79 15.58 -23.57
N TYR A 726 17.94 16.51 -23.15
CA TYR A 726 18.31 17.71 -22.42
C TYR A 726 17.46 17.80 -21.14
N ALA A 727 18.00 18.45 -20.11
CA ALA A 727 17.28 18.61 -18.86
C ALA A 727 17.56 19.99 -18.25
N ASP A 728 16.60 20.47 -17.46
CA ASP A 728 16.71 21.66 -16.61
C ASP A 728 17.03 22.94 -17.37
N MET A 729 16.54 23.03 -18.60
CA MET A 729 16.46 24.33 -19.27
C MET A 729 15.44 25.17 -18.50
N GLY A 730 15.78 26.43 -18.19
CA GLY A 730 14.80 27.34 -17.61
C GLY A 730 13.56 27.43 -18.50
N TYR A 731 12.37 27.61 -17.93
CA TYR A 731 11.17 27.89 -18.73
C TYR A 731 11.33 29.17 -19.56
N GLY A 732 10.74 29.22 -20.76
CA GLY A 732 10.84 30.37 -21.65
C GLY A 732 12.25 30.65 -22.19
N THR A 733 13.16 29.67 -22.13
CA THR A 733 14.55 29.82 -22.56
C THR A 733 14.71 29.44 -24.02
N GLU A 734 15.24 30.35 -24.84
CA GLU A 734 15.64 30.04 -26.22
C GLU A 734 16.87 29.11 -26.21
N CYS A 735 16.76 28.02 -26.96
CA CYS A 735 17.74 26.96 -27.07
C CYS A 735 18.17 26.80 -28.52
N GLU A 736 19.47 26.83 -28.78
CA GLU A 736 20.06 26.66 -30.10
C GLU A 736 20.64 25.25 -30.25
N VAL A 737 20.20 24.55 -31.29
CA VAL A 737 20.72 23.24 -31.68
C VAL A 737 21.59 23.40 -32.92
N VAL A 738 22.83 22.93 -32.84
CA VAL A 738 23.79 22.95 -33.94
C VAL A 738 24.21 21.53 -34.28
N VAL A 739 23.89 21.11 -35.51
CA VAL A 739 24.32 19.84 -36.11
C VAL A 739 25.30 20.18 -37.23
N PRO A 740 26.62 20.11 -37.02
CA PRO A 740 27.57 20.46 -38.06
C PRO A 740 27.56 19.41 -39.18
N LYS A 741 27.98 19.81 -40.38
CA LYS A 741 28.10 18.91 -41.54
C LYS A 741 28.94 17.69 -41.17
N GLY A 742 28.43 16.50 -41.46
CA GLY A 742 29.11 15.25 -41.19
C GLY A 742 29.06 14.76 -39.74
N ALA A 743 28.48 15.51 -38.79
CA ALA A 743 28.23 15.00 -37.42
C ALA A 743 27.33 13.76 -37.41
N LEU A 744 26.46 13.65 -38.41
CA LEU A 744 25.62 12.50 -38.67
C LEU A 744 25.91 11.96 -40.08
N THR A 745 25.88 10.64 -40.23
CA THR A 745 26.01 9.94 -41.52
C THR A 745 24.89 8.91 -41.63
N ASP A 746 24.52 8.51 -42.84
CA ASP A 746 23.82 7.24 -43.00
C ASP A 746 24.76 6.07 -42.63
N LEU A 747 24.27 4.83 -42.66
CA LEU A 747 25.14 3.70 -42.33
C LEU A 747 26.21 3.43 -43.42
N ASN A 748 26.03 3.92 -44.65
CA ASN A 748 26.98 3.82 -45.77
C ASN A 748 28.11 4.88 -45.70
N GLY A 749 28.01 5.84 -44.78
CA GLY A 749 28.98 6.90 -44.54
C GLY A 749 28.74 8.19 -45.31
N ASN A 750 27.61 8.35 -46.02
CA ASN A 750 27.25 9.60 -46.66
C ASN A 750 26.90 10.65 -45.59
N ALA A 751 27.57 11.81 -45.63
CA ALA A 751 27.46 12.84 -44.61
C ALA A 751 26.17 13.65 -44.73
N PHE A 752 25.44 13.79 -43.61
CA PHE A 752 24.38 14.78 -43.50
C PHE A 752 24.97 16.19 -43.68
N GLU A 753 24.32 17.04 -44.47
CA GLU A 753 24.79 18.40 -44.78
C GLU A 753 24.84 19.33 -43.55
N GLY A 754 24.20 18.94 -42.44
CA GLY A 754 24.13 19.71 -41.21
C GLY A 754 22.92 20.63 -41.17
N THR A 755 22.60 21.14 -39.97
CA THR A 755 21.53 22.10 -39.75
C THR A 755 21.75 22.90 -38.46
N THR A 756 21.17 24.09 -38.38
CA THR A 756 21.07 24.86 -37.15
C THR A 756 19.64 25.35 -37.01
N PHE A 757 19.04 25.13 -35.85
CA PHE A 757 17.71 25.62 -35.54
C PHE A 757 17.60 25.97 -34.07
N LYS A 758 16.56 26.71 -33.73
CA LYS A 758 16.26 27.13 -32.37
C LYS A 758 14.87 26.66 -31.97
N PHE A 759 14.68 26.43 -30.69
CA PHE A 759 13.37 26.28 -30.06
C PHE A 759 13.40 26.99 -28.71
N THR A 760 12.27 27.37 -28.18
CA THR A 760 12.12 27.97 -26.86
C THR A 760 11.43 26.95 -25.98
N THR A 761 11.93 26.76 -24.76
CA THR A 761 11.18 25.97 -23.79
C THR A 761 9.89 26.69 -23.43
N MET A 762 8.86 25.92 -23.12
CA MET A 762 7.54 26.42 -22.76
C MET A 762 7.63 27.43 -21.62
N GLN A 763 6.68 28.36 -21.58
CA GLN A 763 6.43 29.08 -20.35
C GLN A 763 5.99 28.08 -19.29
N ARG A 764 6.41 28.27 -18.04
CA ARG A 764 5.97 27.41 -16.95
C ARG A 764 4.44 27.47 -16.91
N PRO A 765 3.73 26.34 -16.98
CA PRO A 765 2.29 26.33 -16.82
C PRO A 765 1.90 26.96 -15.47
N GLN A 766 0.87 27.80 -15.46
CA GLN A 766 0.27 28.22 -14.19
C GLN A 766 -0.43 27.00 -13.58
N PRO A 767 -0.07 26.61 -12.34
CA PRO A 767 -0.80 25.59 -11.60
C PRO A 767 -2.28 25.98 -11.44
N GLU A 768 -3.14 24.97 -11.36
CA GLU A 768 -4.56 25.21 -11.08
C GLU A 768 -4.72 25.80 -9.67
N LYS A 769 -5.48 26.90 -9.56
CA LYS A 769 -5.74 27.54 -8.27
C LYS A 769 -6.55 26.61 -7.38
N LYS A 770 -6.02 26.29 -6.22
CA LYS A 770 -6.72 25.55 -5.17
C LYS A 770 -6.16 25.91 -3.80
N VAL A 771 -6.98 25.75 -2.77
CA VAL A 771 -6.53 25.78 -1.37
C VAL A 771 -5.92 24.42 -0.99
N PHE A 772 -5.45 24.29 0.25
CA PHE A 772 -5.01 23.00 0.80
C PHE A 772 -6.16 21.99 0.81
N ASP A 773 -5.85 20.71 0.66
CA ASP A 773 -6.84 19.63 0.65
C ASP A 773 -7.37 19.37 2.08
N ALA A 774 -6.58 19.68 3.11
CA ALA A 774 -7.00 19.73 4.51
C ALA A 774 -6.24 20.81 5.31
N VAL A 775 -6.91 21.41 6.30
CA VAL A 775 -6.32 22.33 7.29
C VAL A 775 -6.44 21.73 8.69
N VAL A 776 -5.33 21.67 9.42
CA VAL A 776 -5.27 21.19 10.81
C VAL A 776 -5.01 22.37 11.72
N ALA A 777 -5.87 22.58 12.72
CA ALA A 777 -5.67 23.61 13.74
C ALA A 777 -6.10 23.09 15.12
N ALA A 778 -5.16 23.10 16.07
CA ALA A 778 -5.38 22.61 17.43
C ALA A 778 -6.52 23.36 18.18
N ASP A 779 -6.87 24.58 17.77
CA ASP A 779 -7.95 25.38 18.36
C ASP A 779 -9.34 25.09 17.76
N GLY A 780 -9.43 24.17 16.79
CA GLY A 780 -10.66 23.78 16.11
C GLY A 780 -11.12 24.73 15.00
N SER A 781 -10.26 25.66 14.54
CA SER A 781 -10.58 26.56 13.43
C SER A 781 -10.31 25.98 12.03
N GLY A 782 -9.63 24.85 11.94
CA GLY A 782 -9.39 24.08 10.70
C GLY A 782 -10.44 23.00 10.44
N ASP A 783 -10.19 22.16 9.44
CA ASP A 783 -11.01 20.98 9.11
C ASP A 783 -10.84 19.86 10.14
N PHE A 784 -9.64 19.75 10.72
CA PHE A 784 -9.27 18.75 11.72
C PHE A 784 -8.54 19.38 12.90
N THR A 785 -8.57 18.68 14.05
CA THR A 785 -7.83 19.09 15.25
C THR A 785 -6.54 18.30 15.47
N SER A 786 -6.37 17.18 14.77
CA SER A 786 -5.16 16.36 14.81
C SER A 786 -4.58 16.12 13.41
N VAL A 787 -3.27 15.87 13.35
CA VAL A 787 -2.56 15.54 12.12
C VAL A 787 -2.93 14.15 11.63
N GLN A 788 -3.11 13.17 12.53
CA GLN A 788 -3.50 11.81 12.15
C GLN A 788 -4.88 11.77 11.46
N GLU A 789 -5.88 12.52 11.96
CA GLU A 789 -7.21 12.57 11.32
C GLU A 789 -7.15 13.09 9.88
N ALA A 790 -6.30 14.10 9.61
CA ALA A 790 -6.11 14.63 8.27
C ALA A 790 -5.42 13.62 7.33
N ILE A 791 -4.50 12.80 7.85
CA ILE A 791 -3.84 11.73 7.10
C ILE A 791 -4.82 10.58 6.82
N ASP A 792 -5.65 10.20 7.79
CA ASP A 792 -6.65 9.14 7.63
C ASP A 792 -7.69 9.50 6.58
N ALA A 793 -8.06 10.78 6.50
CA ALA A 793 -8.98 11.33 5.50
C ALA A 793 -8.40 11.39 4.08
N ALA A 794 -7.06 11.37 3.92
CA ALA A 794 -6.43 11.38 2.61
C ALA A 794 -6.77 10.11 1.82
N PRO A 795 -6.92 10.15 0.48
CA PRO A 795 -7.24 8.97 -0.29
C PRO A 795 -6.09 7.94 -0.31
N ASP A 796 -6.42 6.65 -0.28
CA ASP A 796 -5.45 5.57 -0.48
C ASP A 796 -4.96 5.51 -1.93
N ASN A 797 -3.69 5.14 -2.09
CA ASN A 797 -2.96 4.92 -3.33
C ASN A 797 -3.03 6.12 -4.27
N SER A 798 -3.01 7.34 -3.71
CA SER A 798 -2.96 8.56 -4.49
C SER A 798 -1.76 8.55 -5.44
N SER A 799 -1.93 9.14 -6.62
CA SER A 799 -0.82 9.37 -7.56
C SER A 799 -0.46 10.85 -7.66
N VAL A 800 -1.02 11.68 -6.77
CA VAL A 800 -0.80 13.12 -6.67
C VAL A 800 -0.69 13.59 -5.23
N PRO A 801 -0.02 14.73 -4.99
CA PRO A 801 0.05 15.36 -3.67
C PRO A 801 -1.31 15.60 -3.02
N TYR A 802 -1.46 15.15 -1.78
CA TYR A 802 -2.51 15.59 -0.85
C TYR A 802 -1.90 16.61 0.12
N LEU A 803 -2.31 17.88 -0.02
CA LEU A 803 -1.70 19.02 0.67
C LEU A 803 -2.41 19.27 2.00
N ILE A 804 -1.70 19.05 3.10
CA ILE A 804 -2.19 19.28 4.46
C ILE A 804 -1.46 20.48 5.05
N PHE A 805 -2.20 21.53 5.39
CA PHE A 805 -1.65 22.69 6.10
C PHE A 805 -1.86 22.55 7.60
N VAL A 806 -0.80 22.68 8.39
CA VAL A 806 -0.83 22.56 9.85
C VAL A 806 -0.54 23.92 10.47
N GLU A 807 -1.54 24.49 11.13
CA GLU A 807 -1.40 25.76 11.83
C GLU A 807 -0.48 25.66 13.04
N ASN A 808 0.03 26.81 13.49
CA ASN A 808 0.83 26.92 14.71
C ASN A 808 0.09 26.28 15.90
N GLY A 809 0.79 25.42 16.63
CA GLY A 809 0.23 24.63 17.73
C GLY A 809 1.19 23.53 18.19
N GLU A 810 0.94 23.03 19.39
CA GLU A 810 1.52 21.76 19.87
C GLU A 810 0.51 20.65 19.68
N TYR A 811 0.88 19.63 18.90
CA TYR A 811 0.08 18.46 18.59
C TYR A 811 0.71 17.26 19.32
N ASP A 812 0.13 16.88 20.46
CA ASP A 812 0.61 15.75 21.28
C ASP A 812 -0.05 14.44 20.80
N GLU A 813 0.54 13.84 19.78
CA GLU A 813 -0.01 12.68 19.07
C GLU A 813 1.12 11.82 18.44
N LEU A 814 0.80 10.55 18.23
CA LEU A 814 1.58 9.67 17.37
C LEU A 814 1.01 9.73 15.96
N VAL A 815 1.89 9.87 14.97
CA VAL A 815 1.49 9.98 13.56
C VAL A 815 2.04 8.84 12.75
N LEU A 816 1.18 8.09 12.06
CA LEU A 816 1.52 7.01 11.15
C LEU A 816 0.99 7.32 9.74
N ILE A 817 1.90 7.41 8.77
CA ILE A 817 1.58 7.48 7.35
C ILE A 817 1.79 6.08 6.77
N PRO A 818 0.73 5.29 6.52
CA PRO A 818 0.86 3.92 6.03
C PRO A 818 1.34 3.87 4.58
N GLU A 819 1.90 2.73 4.13
CA GLU A 819 2.43 2.55 2.77
C GLU A 819 1.36 2.82 1.67
N SER A 820 0.07 2.65 2.02
CA SER A 820 -1.06 2.95 1.14
C SER A 820 -1.32 4.45 0.92
N LYS A 821 -0.67 5.37 1.63
CA LYS A 821 -0.88 6.83 1.50
C LYS A 821 0.37 7.53 0.93
N PRO A 822 0.81 7.25 -0.31
CA PRO A 822 1.89 8.00 -0.93
C PRO A 822 1.47 9.45 -1.23
N PHE A 823 2.45 10.32 -1.49
CA PHE A 823 2.24 11.73 -1.85
C PHE A 823 1.55 12.58 -0.76
N ILE A 824 1.76 12.29 0.52
CA ILE A 824 1.36 13.21 1.60
C ILE A 824 2.34 14.39 1.66
N HIS A 825 1.80 15.61 1.57
CA HIS A 825 2.53 16.85 1.72
C HIS A 825 2.09 17.56 3.00
N LEU A 826 2.92 17.55 4.03
CA LEU A 826 2.59 18.10 5.35
C LEU A 826 3.33 19.43 5.59
N ILE A 827 2.60 20.54 5.50
CA ILE A 827 3.15 21.90 5.49
C ILE A 827 2.78 22.63 6.77
N GLY A 828 3.77 22.93 7.61
CA GLY A 828 3.58 23.74 8.80
C GLY A 828 3.54 25.24 8.49
N GLN A 829 2.84 25.99 9.33
CA GLN A 829 2.78 27.45 9.23
C GLN A 829 4.14 28.11 9.56
N ASP A 830 4.85 27.57 10.55
CA ASP A 830 6.15 28.04 11.04
C ASP A 830 6.88 26.91 11.79
N LYS A 831 8.16 26.67 11.44
CA LYS A 831 8.95 25.56 12.01
C LYS A 831 9.13 25.63 13.52
N GLU A 832 9.13 26.82 14.12
CA GLU A 832 9.37 27.00 15.55
C GLU A 832 8.08 26.86 16.38
N LYS A 833 6.92 26.98 15.74
CA LYS A 833 5.61 27.07 16.40
C LYS A 833 4.65 25.94 16.03
N THR A 834 4.91 25.22 14.94
CA THR A 834 4.15 24.03 14.52
C THR A 834 4.91 22.78 14.98
N VAL A 835 4.46 22.14 16.06
CA VAL A 835 5.21 21.09 16.75
C VAL A 835 4.36 19.83 16.88
N ILE A 836 4.80 18.73 16.25
CA ILE A 836 4.25 17.39 16.50
C ILE A 836 5.14 16.70 17.53
N LYS A 837 4.55 16.27 18.64
CA LYS A 837 5.27 15.73 19.78
C LYS A 837 4.59 14.51 20.38
N HIS A 838 5.38 13.64 21.01
CA HIS A 838 4.87 12.61 21.90
C HIS A 838 5.97 12.07 22.82
N THR A 839 5.59 11.43 23.94
CA THR A 839 6.53 10.74 24.83
C THR A 839 6.61 9.26 24.48
N ILE A 840 7.68 8.84 23.79
CA ILE A 840 7.84 7.45 23.32
C ILE A 840 9.31 6.99 23.36
N ASN A 841 9.56 5.74 23.73
CA ASN A 841 10.89 5.11 23.66
C ASN A 841 10.83 3.65 23.21
N ASN A 842 11.99 3.05 22.95
CA ASN A 842 12.11 1.64 22.52
C ASN A 842 12.87 0.80 23.56
N GLY A 843 12.69 1.07 24.85
CA GLY A 843 13.35 0.36 25.95
C GLY A 843 12.87 -1.08 26.15
N GLY A 844 13.73 -1.95 26.64
CA GLY A 844 13.34 -3.28 27.13
C GLY A 844 12.68 -3.21 28.51
N SER A 845 12.15 -4.34 28.99
CA SER A 845 11.42 -4.42 30.28
C SER A 845 12.24 -4.04 31.52
N SER A 846 13.57 -3.92 31.39
CA SER A 846 14.48 -3.49 32.45
C SER A 846 14.87 -2.01 32.38
N ASP A 847 14.50 -1.31 31.31
CA ASP A 847 14.92 0.07 31.08
C ASP A 847 13.98 1.06 31.80
N VAL A 848 14.55 2.20 32.20
CA VAL A 848 13.76 3.33 32.72
C VAL A 848 12.86 3.84 31.59
N GLY A 849 11.59 4.09 31.92
CA GLY A 849 10.61 4.55 30.95
C GLY A 849 9.89 3.44 30.18
N TYR A 850 10.02 2.17 30.60
CA TYR A 850 9.32 1.06 29.96
C TYR A 850 7.78 1.24 29.86
N GLU A 851 7.16 2.05 30.72
CA GLU A 851 5.74 2.43 30.60
C GLU A 851 5.40 3.20 29.32
N TRP A 852 6.36 3.92 28.73
CA TRP A 852 6.26 4.59 27.41
C TRP A 852 6.95 3.81 26.29
N SER A 853 7.38 2.56 26.56
CA SER A 853 8.10 1.76 25.58
C SER A 853 7.17 1.15 24.54
N THR A 854 7.57 1.23 23.28
CA THR A 854 6.95 0.51 22.16
C THR A 854 7.03 -1.01 22.30
N ASN A 855 7.98 -1.51 23.10
CA ASN A 855 8.14 -2.94 23.39
C ASN A 855 7.27 -3.42 24.57
N ASN A 856 6.54 -2.52 25.23
CA ASN A 856 5.66 -2.86 26.33
C ASN A 856 4.22 -3.06 25.82
N PRO A 857 3.68 -4.30 25.81
CA PRO A 857 2.30 -4.56 25.36
C PRO A 857 1.21 -3.85 26.17
N GLN A 858 1.56 -3.23 27.30
CA GLN A 858 0.64 -2.45 28.14
C GLN A 858 0.75 -0.93 27.91
N SER A 859 1.68 -0.47 27.09
CA SER A 859 1.83 0.95 26.77
C SER A 859 0.87 1.34 25.65
N ASP A 860 0.35 2.58 25.69
CA ASP A 860 -0.41 3.17 24.58
C ASP A 860 0.46 3.34 23.31
N ASN A 861 1.78 3.28 23.48
CA ASN A 861 2.76 3.33 22.40
C ASN A 861 3.03 1.96 21.74
N TYR A 862 2.40 0.88 22.22
CA TYR A 862 2.66 -0.46 21.69
C TYR A 862 2.28 -0.57 20.21
N GLY A 863 3.22 -1.05 19.39
CA GLY A 863 3.03 -1.18 17.94
C GLY A 863 3.50 0.00 17.10
N TYR A 864 3.94 1.11 17.72
CA TYR A 864 4.61 2.22 17.04
C TYR A 864 6.13 2.09 17.15
N SER A 865 6.87 2.92 16.42
CA SER A 865 8.36 2.95 16.49
C SER A 865 8.93 4.33 16.85
N SER A 866 8.17 5.39 16.66
CA SER A 866 8.59 6.80 16.72
C SER A 866 7.40 7.74 16.90
N VAL A 867 7.65 9.02 17.22
CA VAL A 867 6.59 10.05 17.24
C VAL A 867 5.90 10.16 15.88
N VAL A 868 6.68 10.18 14.79
CA VAL A 868 6.15 10.15 13.41
C VAL A 868 6.78 9.02 12.62
N GLU A 869 5.97 8.10 12.12
CA GLU A 869 6.37 6.99 11.25
C GLU A 869 5.82 7.18 9.84
N VAL A 870 6.72 7.32 8.86
CA VAL A 870 6.38 7.46 7.44
C VAL A 870 6.74 6.16 6.72
N ASN A 871 5.73 5.37 6.35
CA ASN A 871 5.90 4.10 5.62
C ASN A 871 5.66 4.24 4.10
N ALA A 872 5.09 5.37 3.65
CA ALA A 872 4.77 5.65 2.25
C ALA A 872 5.95 6.20 1.44
N SER A 873 5.85 6.15 0.10
CA SER A 873 6.76 6.87 -0.80
C SER A 873 6.27 8.30 -1.09
N ASP A 874 7.14 9.14 -1.65
CA ASP A 874 6.80 10.51 -2.11
C ASP A 874 6.29 11.45 -1.01
N PHE A 875 6.77 11.28 0.22
CA PHE A 875 6.42 12.17 1.32
C PHE A 875 7.19 13.50 1.22
N TYR A 876 6.48 14.61 1.42
CA TYR A 876 7.06 15.95 1.57
C TYR A 876 6.61 16.58 2.88
N THR A 877 7.54 17.18 3.62
CA THR A 877 7.19 18.03 4.75
C THR A 877 8.04 19.28 4.81
N GLU A 878 7.41 20.36 5.27
CA GLU A 878 8.03 21.67 5.39
C GLU A 878 7.60 22.37 6.69
N ASN A 879 8.51 23.14 7.30
CA ASN A 879 8.19 24.07 8.40
C ASN A 879 7.53 23.41 9.64
N ILE A 880 7.94 22.19 9.99
CA ILE A 880 7.43 21.47 11.18
C ILE A 880 8.58 21.04 12.09
N THR A 881 8.35 21.09 13.40
CA THR A 881 9.20 20.44 14.40
C THR A 881 8.61 19.09 14.80
N PHE A 882 9.40 18.03 14.67
CA PHE A 882 9.12 16.69 15.19
C PHE A 882 9.91 16.49 16.49
N TYR A 883 9.20 16.25 17.59
CA TYR A 883 9.74 16.34 18.94
C TYR A 883 9.42 15.09 19.76
N ASN A 884 10.45 14.32 20.13
CA ASN A 884 10.28 13.25 21.11
C ASN A 884 10.63 13.76 22.52
N SER A 885 9.62 13.96 23.36
CA SER A 885 9.80 14.46 24.73
C SER A 885 10.56 13.48 25.61
N TRP A 886 10.48 12.16 25.37
CA TRP A 886 11.30 11.20 26.12
C TRP A 886 12.79 11.55 25.99
N GLY A 887 13.28 11.72 24.77
CA GLY A 887 14.68 12.02 24.53
C GLY A 887 15.07 13.42 25.01
N VAL A 888 14.33 14.44 24.60
CA VAL A 888 14.70 15.83 24.90
C VAL A 888 14.66 16.13 26.40
N ASP A 889 13.64 15.65 27.10
CA ASP A 889 13.41 16.00 28.51
C ASP A 889 14.26 15.13 29.44
N ASN A 890 14.44 13.82 29.16
CA ASN A 890 15.23 12.93 30.02
C ASN A 890 16.73 12.93 29.72
N GLN A 891 17.15 13.36 28.52
CA GLN A 891 18.55 13.40 28.06
C GLN A 891 19.34 12.12 28.39
N SER A 892 18.69 10.97 28.24
CA SER A 892 19.24 9.65 28.54
C SER A 892 18.63 8.60 27.61
N GLY A 893 19.28 7.43 27.53
CA GLY A 893 18.70 6.26 26.87
C GLY A 893 17.56 5.65 27.72
N PRO A 894 16.74 4.74 27.17
CA PRO A 894 16.88 4.07 25.86
C PRO A 894 16.48 4.95 24.65
N MET A 895 16.61 4.38 23.45
CA MET A 895 16.29 5.02 22.15
C MET A 895 14.90 5.68 22.16
N GLY A 896 14.77 6.87 21.57
CA GLY A 896 13.49 7.57 21.44
C GLY A 896 13.43 8.34 20.12
N LEU A 897 12.80 7.76 19.11
CA LEU A 897 12.78 8.34 17.77
C LEU A 897 11.76 9.47 17.69
N ALA A 898 12.15 10.61 17.09
CA ALA A 898 11.22 11.65 16.65
C ALA A 898 10.67 11.34 15.25
N MET A 899 11.49 10.72 14.40
CA MET A 899 11.12 10.38 13.03
C MET A 899 11.59 8.98 12.67
N TYR A 900 10.73 8.23 12.01
CA TYR A 900 11.09 7.02 11.30
C TYR A 900 10.57 7.13 9.86
N SER A 901 11.48 7.32 8.90
CA SER A 901 11.11 7.43 7.48
C SER A 901 11.61 6.20 6.71
N ARG A 902 10.68 5.45 6.13
CA ARG A 902 10.94 4.22 5.36
C ARG A 902 10.45 4.41 3.94
N ASN A 903 11.07 3.73 2.97
CA ASN A 903 10.73 3.79 1.53
C ASN A 903 11.43 4.96 0.78
N ASP A 904 11.05 5.20 -0.47
CA ASP A 904 11.77 6.06 -1.43
C ASP A 904 11.14 7.46 -1.60
N ARG A 905 11.95 8.41 -2.10
CA ARG A 905 11.59 9.80 -2.47
C ARG A 905 11.09 10.65 -1.30
N MET A 906 11.79 10.57 -0.16
CA MET A 906 11.47 11.37 1.02
C MET A 906 12.06 12.78 0.95
N THR A 907 11.24 13.81 1.16
CA THR A 907 11.68 15.21 1.10
C THR A 907 11.35 15.95 2.40
N PHE A 908 12.36 16.61 2.97
CA PHE A 908 12.21 17.40 4.20
C PHE A 908 12.87 18.76 4.00
N TYR A 909 12.12 19.84 4.24
CA TYR A 909 12.59 21.20 4.04
C TYR A 909 12.34 22.09 5.25
N ASN A 910 13.37 22.73 5.79
CA ASN A 910 13.26 23.69 6.89
C ASN A 910 12.54 23.13 8.15
N CYS A 911 12.71 21.83 8.42
CA CYS A 911 12.13 21.14 9.58
C CYS A 911 13.11 21.07 10.77
N LYS A 912 12.58 20.72 11.95
CA LYS A 912 13.42 20.32 13.11
C LYS A 912 13.09 18.92 13.57
N PHE A 913 14.11 18.16 13.96
CA PHE A 913 14.00 16.82 14.54
C PHE A 913 14.72 16.84 15.88
N ARG A 914 14.01 16.57 16.98
CA ARG A 914 14.57 16.72 18.33
C ARG A 914 14.32 15.48 19.17
N SER A 915 15.41 14.88 19.63
CA SER A 915 15.44 13.81 20.64
C SER A 915 16.86 13.69 21.23
N TYR A 916 17.24 12.52 21.73
CA TYR A 916 18.53 12.25 22.34
C TYR A 916 19.24 11.04 21.72
N GLN A 917 18.78 9.82 21.99
CA GLN A 917 19.30 8.63 21.34
C GLN A 917 18.37 8.24 20.18
N ASP A 918 18.96 7.99 19.01
CA ASP A 918 18.26 7.50 17.81
C ASP A 918 17.15 8.47 17.33
N THR A 919 17.42 9.78 17.28
CA THR A 919 16.41 10.80 16.90
C THR A 919 15.69 10.48 15.58
N TRP A 920 16.42 10.02 14.57
CA TRP A 920 15.86 9.72 13.26
C TRP A 920 16.45 8.45 12.63
N GLN A 921 15.57 7.50 12.33
CA GLN A 921 15.85 6.34 11.48
C GLN A 921 15.40 6.56 10.03
N THR A 922 16.30 6.35 9.06
CA THR A 922 16.01 6.33 7.62
C THR A 922 15.78 4.91 7.08
N SER A 923 15.45 4.77 5.79
CA SER A 923 15.09 3.47 5.20
C SER A 923 16.22 2.45 5.25
N SER A 924 15.91 1.24 5.72
CA SER A 924 16.78 0.05 5.62
C SER A 924 16.21 -1.03 4.68
N ARG A 925 15.12 -0.71 3.98
CA ARG A 925 14.37 -1.64 3.12
C ARG A 925 15.15 -1.97 1.85
N ASN A 926 15.38 -0.97 0.99
CA ASN A 926 16.10 -1.12 -0.27
C ASN A 926 17.39 -0.28 -0.29
N MET A 927 18.41 -0.75 -1.00
CA MET A 927 19.67 -0.02 -1.17
C MET A 927 19.53 1.26 -2.02
N ALA A 928 18.45 1.36 -2.80
CA ALA A 928 18.18 2.46 -3.72
C ALA A 928 17.10 3.44 -3.21
N ASP A 929 16.60 3.28 -1.99
CA ASP A 929 15.66 4.24 -1.38
C ASP A 929 16.38 5.58 -1.13
N ARG A 930 15.79 6.69 -1.58
CA ARG A 930 16.42 8.02 -1.54
C ARG A 930 15.74 8.99 -0.59
N HIS A 931 16.52 9.85 0.05
CA HIS A 931 16.03 10.96 0.87
C HIS A 931 16.76 12.25 0.50
N TYR A 932 16.04 13.37 0.46
CA TYR A 932 16.58 14.71 0.31
C TYR A 932 16.13 15.59 1.47
N VAL A 933 17.09 16.09 2.24
CA VAL A 933 16.86 16.86 3.45
C VAL A 933 17.58 18.19 3.30
N LYS A 934 16.84 19.31 3.31
CA LYS A 934 17.42 20.63 3.05
C LYS A 934 17.10 21.62 4.16
N ASP A 935 18.12 22.34 4.62
CA ASP A 935 18.01 23.42 5.62
C ASP A 935 17.33 22.99 6.94
N CYS A 936 17.42 21.70 7.29
CA CYS A 936 16.82 21.15 8.50
C CYS A 936 17.76 21.24 9.71
N TRP A 937 17.18 21.22 10.91
CA TRP A 937 17.89 21.07 12.19
C TRP A 937 17.67 19.67 12.75
N ILE A 938 18.74 18.91 12.99
CA ILE A 938 18.67 17.54 13.50
C ILE A 938 19.45 17.49 14.81
N GLU A 939 18.77 17.21 15.91
CA GLU A 939 19.29 17.30 17.27
C GLU A 939 19.35 15.94 17.96
N GLY A 940 20.49 15.61 18.58
CA GLY A 940 20.64 14.39 19.35
C GLY A 940 22.02 14.16 19.97
N ALA A 941 22.25 12.94 20.46
CA ALA A 941 23.36 12.55 21.32
C ALA A 941 24.03 11.23 20.92
N VAL A 942 23.29 10.14 20.71
CA VAL A 942 23.85 8.85 20.26
C VAL A 942 23.13 8.44 19.01
N ASP A 943 23.90 8.14 17.96
CA ASP A 943 23.41 7.53 16.73
C ASP A 943 22.15 8.21 16.19
N TYR A 944 22.06 9.53 16.38
CA TYR A 944 20.79 10.22 16.26
C TYR A 944 20.31 10.36 14.82
N PHE A 945 21.17 10.01 13.86
CA PHE A 945 20.81 9.81 12.47
C PHE A 945 21.34 8.46 11.97
N TYR A 946 20.47 7.46 11.84
CA TYR A 946 20.86 6.07 11.59
C TYR A 946 19.92 5.37 10.60
N GLY A 947 20.28 4.18 10.11
CA GLY A 947 19.57 3.50 9.02
C GLY A 947 20.39 3.36 7.74
N GLY A 948 19.73 3.38 6.58
CA GLY A 948 20.35 3.16 5.26
C GLY A 948 19.78 4.05 4.15
N GLY A 949 19.83 3.54 2.91
CA GLY A 949 19.41 4.28 1.70
C GLY A 949 20.48 5.25 1.16
N ASP A 950 20.18 5.90 0.04
CA ASP A 950 21.00 6.99 -0.52
C ASP A 950 20.42 8.33 -0.06
N VAL A 951 21.04 8.96 0.94
CA VAL A 951 20.49 10.11 1.65
C VAL A 951 21.38 11.33 1.46
N LEU A 952 20.81 12.43 0.95
CA LEU A 952 21.48 13.72 0.79
C LEU A 952 20.93 14.75 1.77
N LEU A 953 21.77 15.18 2.69
CA LEU A 953 21.55 16.34 3.55
C LEU A 953 22.27 17.54 2.95
N GLU A 954 21.55 18.62 2.68
CA GLU A 954 22.08 19.86 2.11
C GLU A 954 21.79 21.04 3.03
N GLY A 955 22.82 21.78 3.44
CA GLY A 955 22.64 22.99 4.26
C GLY A 955 22.07 22.74 5.67
N CYS A 956 22.05 21.48 6.13
CA CYS A 956 21.45 21.10 7.41
C CYS A 956 22.38 21.42 8.60
N THR A 957 21.78 21.64 9.77
CA THR A 957 22.49 21.76 11.05
C THR A 957 22.33 20.49 11.88
N LEU A 958 23.45 19.90 12.28
CA LEU A 958 23.54 18.70 13.11
C LEU A 958 23.93 19.14 14.53
N TYR A 959 22.95 19.18 15.44
CA TYR A 959 23.09 19.77 16.77
C TYR A 959 23.30 18.73 17.87
N ASN A 960 24.45 18.78 18.53
CA ASN A 960 24.90 17.78 19.49
C ASN A 960 24.61 18.22 20.93
N VAL A 961 23.97 17.36 21.73
CA VAL A 961 23.48 17.74 23.07
C VAL A 961 24.24 17.11 24.26
N ARG A 962 25.31 16.35 24.01
CA ARG A 962 26.17 15.80 25.08
C ARG A 962 27.66 15.74 24.74
N SER A 963 28.48 15.60 25.77
CA SER A 963 29.88 15.19 25.64
C SER A 963 29.99 13.83 24.95
N GLY A 964 30.88 13.73 23.96
CA GLY A 964 31.09 12.48 23.23
C GLY A 964 29.87 12.03 22.42
N SER A 965 29.13 12.97 21.83
CA SER A 965 28.01 12.64 20.94
C SER A 965 28.49 11.81 19.74
N VAL A 966 27.61 10.98 19.18
CA VAL A 966 27.88 10.23 17.94
C VAL A 966 26.78 10.59 16.95
N ILE A 967 27.16 11.15 15.80
CA ILE A 967 26.18 11.71 14.87
C ILE A 967 25.48 10.60 14.08
N VAL A 968 26.23 9.82 13.29
CA VAL A 968 25.62 8.77 12.45
C VAL A 968 25.96 7.34 12.87
N ALA A 969 24.99 6.44 12.65
CA ALA A 969 25.19 4.99 12.77
C ALA A 969 24.58 4.22 11.57
N PRO A 970 25.17 4.35 10.37
CA PRO A 970 24.63 3.73 9.14
C PRO A 970 24.75 2.20 9.12
N CYS A 971 23.82 1.56 8.38
CA CYS A 971 23.77 0.12 8.13
C CYS A 971 23.59 -0.27 6.64
N HIS A 972 24.12 0.55 5.71
CA HIS A 972 23.98 0.33 4.26
C HIS A 972 24.43 -1.08 3.83
N LYS A 973 23.63 -1.70 2.95
CA LYS A 973 23.91 -3.02 2.37
C LYS A 973 25.05 -2.93 1.35
N GLU A 974 25.73 -4.04 1.10
CA GLU A 974 26.69 -4.13 -0.01
C GLU A 974 25.99 -3.78 -1.34
N GLY A 975 26.65 -2.99 -2.18
CA GLY A 975 26.07 -2.47 -3.43
C GLY A 975 25.42 -1.10 -3.33
N THR A 976 25.17 -0.55 -2.13
CA THR A 976 24.68 0.84 -1.99
C THR A 976 25.65 1.83 -2.67
N LYS A 977 25.08 2.74 -3.47
CA LYS A 977 25.86 3.59 -4.37
C LYS A 977 26.50 4.76 -3.63
N PHE A 978 25.73 5.56 -2.89
CA PHE A 978 26.22 6.77 -2.23
C PHE A 978 26.22 6.67 -0.70
N GLY A 979 25.17 6.09 -0.11
CA GLY A 979 24.94 6.07 1.34
C GLY A 979 24.55 7.45 1.88
N TYR A 980 25.10 7.83 3.04
CA TYR A 980 24.85 9.16 3.61
C TYR A 980 25.81 10.21 3.07
N VAL A 981 25.27 11.30 2.54
CA VAL A 981 26.03 12.42 1.99
C VAL A 981 25.57 13.71 2.67
N PHE A 982 26.48 14.35 3.39
CA PHE A 982 26.26 15.63 4.05
C PHE A 982 26.99 16.71 3.26
N SER A 983 26.24 17.60 2.60
CA SER A 983 26.78 18.62 1.69
C SER A 983 26.50 20.02 2.22
N ASN A 984 27.56 20.80 2.45
CA ASN A 984 27.46 22.17 2.98
C ASN A 984 26.72 22.24 4.33
N CYS A 985 26.82 21.19 5.14
CA CYS A 985 26.17 21.11 6.45
C CYS A 985 26.99 21.81 7.53
N THR A 986 26.35 22.11 8.66
CA THR A 986 26.98 22.63 9.88
C THR A 986 26.87 21.61 11.00
N ILE A 987 27.99 21.29 11.67
CA ILE A 987 27.99 20.55 12.93
C ILE A 987 28.13 21.54 14.08
N ASP A 988 27.13 21.59 14.96
CA ASP A 988 27.04 22.51 16.09
C ASP A 988 26.61 21.74 17.36
N GLY A 989 26.53 22.40 18.50
CA GLY A 989 26.06 21.76 19.73
C GLY A 989 26.03 22.67 20.94
N ASN A 990 25.55 22.11 22.05
CA ASN A 990 25.59 22.79 23.34
C ASN A 990 27.02 22.81 23.93
N GLU A 991 27.18 23.49 25.07
CA GLU A 991 28.49 23.62 25.74
C GLU A 991 29.12 22.26 26.10
N LEU A 992 28.31 21.25 26.45
CA LEU A 992 28.79 19.92 26.81
C LEU A 992 29.39 19.15 25.62
N ALA A 993 28.86 19.37 24.41
CA ALA A 993 29.32 18.71 23.20
C ALA A 993 30.63 19.29 22.65
N ASN A 994 31.02 20.49 23.08
CA ASN A 994 32.22 21.16 22.63
C ASN A 994 33.47 20.76 23.44
N ASP A 995 33.77 19.45 23.46
CA ASP A 995 34.85 18.88 24.28
C ASP A 995 35.86 18.03 23.50
N ASN A 996 35.83 18.10 22.15
CA ASN A 996 36.65 17.29 21.24
C ASN A 996 36.44 15.77 21.36
N LYS A 997 35.26 15.32 21.82
CA LYS A 997 34.93 13.88 21.88
C LYS A 997 33.80 13.48 20.94
N THR A 998 33.09 14.43 20.37
CA THR A 998 32.02 14.15 19.40
C THR A 998 32.58 13.43 18.18
N ALA A 999 31.97 12.31 17.81
CA ALA A 999 32.35 11.49 16.66
C ALA A 999 31.37 11.71 15.51
N LEU A 1000 31.90 11.78 14.29
CA LEU A 1000 31.15 11.88 13.05
C LEU A 1000 30.23 10.67 12.84
N GLY A 1001 30.63 9.49 13.31
CA GLY A 1001 29.78 8.31 13.32
C GLY A 1001 30.48 7.01 13.68
N ARG A 1002 29.75 5.91 13.54
CA ARG A 1002 30.23 4.54 13.75
C ARG A 1002 29.51 3.52 12.85
N PRO A 1003 30.15 2.41 12.43
CA PRO A 1003 29.58 1.47 11.47
C PRO A 1003 28.66 0.46 12.17
N TRP A 1004 27.35 0.65 12.07
CA TRP A 1004 26.38 -0.18 12.81
C TRP A 1004 26.38 -1.63 12.31
N HIS A 1005 26.07 -1.84 11.02
CA HIS A 1005 26.01 -3.16 10.38
C HIS A 1005 26.38 -3.07 8.89
N ASN A 1006 26.58 -4.23 8.26
CA ASN A 1006 26.74 -4.40 6.81
C ASN A 1006 27.99 -3.71 6.22
N ALA A 1007 27.83 -2.91 5.17
CA ALA A 1007 28.90 -2.23 4.43
C ALA A 1007 28.65 -0.70 4.40
N PRO A 1008 28.67 -0.01 5.55
CA PRO A 1008 28.17 1.35 5.66
C PRO A 1008 29.01 2.38 4.91
N LYS A 1009 28.32 3.37 4.34
CA LYS A 1009 28.89 4.52 3.64
C LYS A 1009 28.41 5.86 4.22
N THR A 1010 29.33 6.76 4.51
CA THR A 1010 29.07 8.15 4.93
C THR A 1010 30.14 9.08 4.38
N VAL A 1011 29.73 10.22 3.83
CA VAL A 1011 30.63 11.27 3.34
C VAL A 1011 30.19 12.64 3.85
N TRP A 1012 31.14 13.42 4.37
CA TRP A 1012 30.97 14.84 4.70
C TRP A 1012 31.68 15.72 3.68
N LEU A 1013 30.96 16.61 3.01
CA LEU A 1013 31.44 17.49 1.95
C LEU A 1013 31.23 18.95 2.38
N ASN A 1014 32.28 19.76 2.31
CA ASN A 1014 32.22 21.21 2.54
C ASN A 1014 31.56 21.56 3.89
N THR A 1015 31.81 20.77 4.93
CA THR A 1015 31.10 20.86 6.21
C THR A 1015 31.77 21.83 7.16
N THR A 1016 30.99 22.72 7.81
CA THR A 1016 31.48 23.63 8.84
C THR A 1016 31.31 23.01 10.23
N MET A 1017 32.39 22.91 11.01
CA MET A 1017 32.41 22.37 12.37
C MET A 1017 32.54 23.52 13.38
N LYS A 1018 31.44 23.84 14.07
CA LYS A 1018 31.40 24.88 15.11
C LYS A 1018 31.82 24.40 16.50
N ILE A 1019 31.79 23.08 16.71
CA ILE A 1019 32.26 22.43 17.94
C ILE A 1019 33.42 21.48 17.62
N GLY A 1020 34.23 21.17 18.65
CA GLY A 1020 35.36 20.25 18.51
C GLY A 1020 34.94 18.81 18.20
N ILE A 1021 35.46 18.27 17.09
CA ILE A 1021 35.32 16.85 16.71
C ILE A 1021 36.53 16.06 17.21
N LYS A 1022 36.28 14.82 17.62
CA LYS A 1022 37.32 13.87 18.01
C LYS A 1022 38.38 13.75 16.91
N PRO A 1023 39.70 13.78 17.22
CA PRO A 1023 40.75 13.70 16.20
C PRO A 1023 40.63 12.50 15.26
N GLU A 1024 40.27 11.32 15.79
CA GLU A 1024 40.05 10.12 14.98
C GLU A 1024 38.79 10.18 14.11
N GLY A 1025 37.86 11.11 14.40
CA GLY A 1025 36.59 11.34 13.71
C GLY A 1025 35.55 10.25 13.93
N TRP A 1026 35.94 8.99 13.84
CA TRP A 1026 35.05 7.83 13.76
C TRP A 1026 35.32 6.80 14.87
N ASN A 1027 34.26 6.13 15.31
CA ASN A 1027 34.31 5.07 16.30
C ASN A 1027 34.13 3.67 15.68
N ASN A 1028 34.61 2.64 16.38
CA ASN A 1028 34.30 1.24 16.07
C ASN A 1028 32.87 0.89 16.55
N MET A 1029 32.23 -0.09 15.89
CA MET A 1029 30.97 -0.69 16.35
C MET A 1029 30.83 -2.13 15.83
N GLY A 1030 29.97 -2.38 14.82
CA GLY A 1030 29.54 -3.73 14.43
C GLY A 1030 29.88 -4.14 12.99
N ALA A 1031 30.63 -3.32 12.25
CA ALA A 1031 31.02 -3.61 10.88
C ALA A 1031 32.33 -2.91 10.47
N ILE A 1032 32.89 -3.33 9.32
CA ILE A 1032 33.92 -2.56 8.61
C ILE A 1032 33.22 -1.66 7.57
N PRO A 1033 33.40 -0.33 7.62
CA PRO A 1033 32.76 0.57 6.66
C PRO A 1033 33.33 0.40 5.25
N ALA A 1034 32.47 0.51 4.24
CA ALA A 1034 32.89 0.55 2.85
C ALA A 1034 33.50 1.93 2.50
N LEU A 1035 32.97 3.00 3.10
CA LEU A 1035 33.51 4.35 2.94
C LEU A 1035 33.05 5.29 4.07
N PHE A 1036 33.96 5.81 4.87
CA PHE A 1036 33.71 6.89 5.85
C PHE A 1036 34.72 8.01 5.62
N ALA A 1037 34.33 9.02 4.84
CA ALA A 1037 35.27 10.00 4.34
C ALA A 1037 34.81 11.45 4.53
N GLU A 1038 35.77 12.35 4.51
CA GLU A 1038 35.55 13.79 4.51
C GLU A 1038 36.22 14.47 3.32
N TYR A 1039 35.66 15.59 2.89
CA TYR A 1039 36.23 16.48 1.89
C TYR A 1039 35.94 17.94 2.27
N ASN A 1040 37.00 18.75 2.32
CA ASN A 1040 36.91 20.19 2.52
C ASN A 1040 36.14 20.61 3.81
N SER A 1041 36.35 19.88 4.91
CA SER A 1041 35.81 20.24 6.23
C SER A 1041 36.52 21.48 6.79
N MET A 1042 35.74 22.45 7.29
CA MET A 1042 36.22 23.72 7.83
C MET A 1042 35.82 23.90 9.30
N ASP A 1043 36.62 24.62 10.07
CA ASP A 1043 36.24 25.08 11.41
C ASP A 1043 35.27 26.29 11.34
N ALA A 1044 34.85 26.78 12.52
CA ALA A 1044 33.95 27.94 12.64
C ALA A 1044 34.48 29.24 12.01
N ASP A 1045 35.81 29.38 11.90
CA ASP A 1045 36.50 30.55 11.37
C ASP A 1045 36.80 30.40 9.86
N GLY A 1046 36.44 29.25 9.25
CA GLY A 1046 36.65 28.95 7.84
C GLY A 1046 38.03 28.38 7.51
N ASN A 1047 38.80 27.91 8.50
CA ASN A 1047 40.08 27.23 8.26
C ASN A 1047 39.87 25.73 8.02
N PRO A 1048 40.68 25.07 7.17
CA PRO A 1048 40.62 23.63 6.98
C PRO A 1048 40.90 22.84 8.28
N VAL A 1049 40.06 21.84 8.56
CA VAL A 1049 40.26 20.90 9.68
C VAL A 1049 41.37 19.91 9.34
N ASP A 1050 42.26 19.60 10.29
CA ASP A 1050 43.28 18.55 10.11
C ASP A 1050 42.67 17.15 10.11
N LEU A 1051 42.71 16.50 8.94
CA LEU A 1051 42.17 15.16 8.73
C LEU A 1051 43.21 14.04 8.88
N SER A 1052 44.48 14.36 9.15
CA SER A 1052 45.58 13.38 9.16
C SER A 1052 45.46 12.31 10.26
N ASN A 1053 44.71 12.60 11.32
CA ASN A 1053 44.48 11.69 12.44
C ASN A 1053 43.21 10.83 12.29
N ARG A 1054 42.46 10.96 11.18
CA ARG A 1054 41.21 10.21 10.99
C ARG A 1054 41.46 8.71 10.94
N ARG A 1055 40.53 7.97 11.56
CA ARG A 1055 40.56 6.50 11.61
C ARG A 1055 40.47 5.91 10.21
N THR A 1056 41.41 5.04 9.90
CA THR A 1056 41.41 4.20 8.68
C THR A 1056 41.38 2.70 8.98
N GLU A 1057 41.59 2.30 10.23
CA GLU A 1057 41.51 0.91 10.69
C GLU A 1057 40.30 0.71 11.62
N TYR A 1058 39.50 -0.29 11.31
CA TYR A 1058 38.26 -0.61 12.00
C TYR A 1058 38.29 -2.05 12.51
N GLU A 1059 37.61 -2.27 13.63
CA GLU A 1059 37.45 -3.60 14.21
C GLU A 1059 36.09 -3.77 14.87
N TYR A 1060 35.57 -5.00 14.83
CA TYR A 1060 34.40 -5.42 15.58
C TYR A 1060 34.51 -6.90 15.97
N THR A 1061 33.64 -7.33 16.87
CA THR A 1061 33.48 -8.75 17.22
C THR A 1061 32.25 -9.28 16.52
N ASP A 1062 32.43 -10.32 15.70
CA ASP A 1062 31.34 -11.00 15.01
C ASP A 1062 30.42 -11.71 16.03
N GLY A 1063 29.13 -11.43 15.96
CA GLY A 1063 28.16 -11.89 16.97
C GLY A 1063 27.92 -13.39 16.95
N ASP A 1064 28.05 -14.04 15.78
CA ASP A 1064 27.78 -15.46 15.61
C ASP A 1064 29.00 -16.32 15.95
N THR A 1065 30.19 -15.85 15.59
CA THR A 1065 31.45 -16.59 15.74
C THR A 1065 32.28 -16.15 16.95
N GLY A 1066 32.00 -14.97 17.51
CA GLY A 1066 32.79 -14.34 18.58
C GLY A 1066 34.20 -13.92 18.14
N GLN A 1067 34.51 -13.98 16.84
CA GLN A 1067 35.83 -13.65 16.32
C GLN A 1067 35.99 -12.15 16.11
N LYS A 1068 37.21 -11.66 16.35
CA LYS A 1068 37.57 -10.27 16.04
C LYS A 1068 37.84 -10.13 14.55
N VAL A 1069 37.07 -9.27 13.90
CA VAL A 1069 37.23 -8.89 12.49
C VAL A 1069 37.91 -7.52 12.44
N THR A 1070 38.88 -7.37 11.53
CA THR A 1070 39.61 -6.12 11.30
C THR A 1070 39.61 -5.79 9.81
N GLY A 1071 39.50 -4.52 9.46
CA GLY A 1071 39.57 -4.06 8.08
C GLY A 1071 39.95 -2.59 7.98
N THR A 1072 40.13 -2.12 6.74
CA THR A 1072 40.52 -0.73 6.47
C THR A 1072 39.44 0.00 5.67
N CYS A 1073 39.37 1.31 5.87
CA CYS A 1073 38.49 2.20 5.14
C CYS A 1073 39.21 3.55 4.91
N LYS A 1074 39.01 4.13 3.73
CA LYS A 1074 39.51 5.46 3.40
C LYS A 1074 38.83 6.52 4.26
N ALA A 1075 39.56 7.56 4.66
CA ALA A 1075 39.08 8.65 5.52
C ALA A 1075 38.89 10.01 4.83
N THR A 1076 39.38 10.19 3.59
CA THR A 1076 39.30 11.44 2.83
C THR A 1076 38.99 11.18 1.36
N LEU A 1077 38.39 12.14 0.66
CA LEU A 1077 38.16 12.06 -0.79
C LEU A 1077 39.15 12.91 -1.59
N THR A 1078 39.39 12.57 -2.86
CA THR A 1078 40.04 13.45 -3.84
C THR A 1078 39.04 14.42 -4.47
N ASP A 1079 39.52 15.44 -5.20
CA ASP A 1079 38.68 16.38 -5.93
C ASP A 1079 37.77 15.67 -6.94
N GLU A 1080 38.29 14.66 -7.66
CA GLU A 1080 37.55 13.89 -8.65
C GLU A 1080 36.48 12.99 -8.01
N GLU A 1081 36.78 12.38 -6.87
CA GLU A 1081 35.81 11.57 -6.13
C GLU A 1081 34.71 12.45 -5.54
N ALA A 1082 35.06 13.59 -4.95
CA ALA A 1082 34.10 14.55 -4.42
C ALA A 1082 33.17 15.10 -5.52
N ALA A 1083 33.70 15.35 -6.72
CA ALA A 1083 32.94 15.82 -7.88
C ALA A 1083 31.87 14.82 -8.37
N ALA A 1084 31.95 13.54 -7.99
CA ALA A 1084 30.94 12.54 -8.33
C ALA A 1084 29.69 12.62 -7.43
N TYR A 1085 29.77 13.27 -6.27
CA TYR A 1085 28.66 13.43 -5.31
C TYR A 1085 27.83 14.69 -5.62
N THR A 1086 27.19 14.71 -6.79
CA THR A 1086 26.29 15.82 -7.15
C THR A 1086 24.86 15.55 -6.72
N TYR A 1087 24.07 16.62 -6.58
CA TYR A 1087 22.63 16.55 -6.33
C TYR A 1087 21.94 15.62 -7.35
N GLU A 1088 22.25 15.78 -8.63
CA GLU A 1088 21.64 15.03 -9.72
C GLU A 1088 21.99 13.53 -9.65
N ALA A 1089 23.24 13.21 -9.31
CA ALA A 1089 23.70 11.83 -9.24
C ALA A 1089 23.00 11.04 -8.13
N ILE A 1090 22.70 11.69 -7.00
CA ILE A 1090 22.10 11.07 -5.82
C ILE A 1090 20.58 11.05 -5.91
N THR A 1091 19.95 12.14 -6.37
CA THR A 1091 18.48 12.28 -6.32
C THR A 1091 17.77 11.75 -7.56
N ARG A 1092 18.29 11.95 -8.78
CA ARG A 1092 17.48 11.68 -10.00
C ARG A 1092 17.18 10.22 -10.27
N GLY A 1093 18.05 9.30 -9.84
CA GLY A 1093 17.91 7.88 -10.18
C GLY A 1093 17.65 7.65 -11.68
N THR A 1094 16.83 6.65 -12.00
CA THR A 1094 16.32 6.39 -13.36
C THR A 1094 14.93 6.99 -13.61
N ASP A 1095 14.30 7.56 -12.59
CA ASP A 1095 12.94 8.10 -12.61
C ASP A 1095 12.86 9.63 -12.67
N GLY A 1096 14.01 10.33 -12.64
CA GLY A 1096 14.09 11.78 -12.77
C GLY A 1096 13.64 12.56 -11.53
N TRP A 1097 13.55 11.92 -10.35
CA TRP A 1097 13.10 12.59 -9.12
C TRP A 1097 13.87 13.89 -8.84
N ASN A 1098 13.14 14.99 -8.67
CA ASN A 1098 13.69 16.33 -8.42
C ASN A 1098 12.97 17.01 -7.24
N PRO A 1099 13.38 16.71 -6.00
CA PRO A 1099 12.73 17.23 -4.80
C PRO A 1099 12.91 18.74 -4.60
N ARG A 1100 13.85 19.41 -5.28
CA ARG A 1100 14.01 20.87 -5.17
C ARG A 1100 12.84 21.65 -5.78
N LYS A 1101 12.06 21.03 -6.67
CA LYS A 1101 10.82 21.64 -7.21
C LYS A 1101 9.74 21.79 -6.13
N LEU A 1102 9.69 20.87 -5.16
CA LEU A 1102 8.67 20.88 -4.10
C LEU A 1102 8.78 22.14 -3.23
N MET A 1103 10.02 22.55 -2.95
CA MET A 1103 10.40 23.71 -2.13
C MET A 1103 10.67 24.99 -2.95
N GLU A 1104 10.25 25.03 -4.22
CA GLU A 1104 10.47 26.22 -5.05
C GLU A 1104 9.58 27.38 -4.57
N ALA A 1105 10.21 28.39 -3.97
CA ALA A 1105 9.50 29.56 -3.48
C ALA A 1105 8.87 30.36 -4.63
N VAL A 1106 7.56 30.57 -4.56
CA VAL A 1106 6.87 31.57 -5.38
C VAL A 1106 7.13 32.97 -4.84
N SER A 1107 6.94 33.99 -5.68
CA SER A 1107 7.16 35.38 -5.26
C SER A 1107 6.21 35.76 -4.13
N ALA A 1108 6.72 36.48 -3.12
CA ALA A 1108 5.88 37.03 -2.06
C ALA A 1108 4.83 37.99 -2.63
N PRO A 1109 3.60 38.06 -2.06
CA PRO A 1109 2.54 38.96 -2.51
C PRO A 1109 3.02 40.42 -2.58
N ALA A 1110 2.94 41.05 -3.75
CA ALA A 1110 3.40 42.44 -3.93
C ALA A 1110 2.24 43.45 -3.85
N ASN A 1111 2.59 44.73 -3.68
CA ASN A 1111 1.66 45.86 -3.78
C ASN A 1111 0.39 45.72 -2.91
N MET A 1112 0.57 45.28 -1.66
CA MET A 1112 -0.50 45.20 -0.68
C MET A 1112 -1.17 46.56 -0.47
N ARG A 1113 -2.49 46.59 -0.57
CA ARG A 1113 -3.32 47.80 -0.52
C ARG A 1113 -4.60 47.55 0.27
N TYR A 1114 -4.95 48.48 1.14
CA TYR A 1114 -6.20 48.45 1.90
C TYR A 1114 -7.14 49.53 1.38
N ASP A 1115 -8.33 49.13 0.93
CA ASP A 1115 -9.40 50.04 0.59
C ASP A 1115 -10.31 50.26 1.79
N ALA A 1116 -10.21 51.45 2.39
CA ALA A 1116 -11.00 51.83 3.55
C ALA A 1116 -12.51 51.96 3.26
N ALA A 1117 -12.94 52.13 2.01
CA ALA A 1117 -14.35 52.24 1.67
C ALA A 1117 -15.05 50.87 1.65
N SER A 1118 -14.34 49.82 1.21
CA SER A 1118 -14.83 48.44 1.14
C SER A 1118 -14.34 47.55 2.29
N SER A 1119 -13.45 48.08 3.14
CA SER A 1119 -12.73 47.36 4.21
C SER A 1119 -11.97 46.14 3.68
N THR A 1120 -11.39 46.23 2.49
CA THR A 1120 -10.76 45.09 1.80
C THR A 1120 -9.25 45.28 1.67
N LEU A 1121 -8.48 44.28 2.12
CA LEU A 1121 -7.06 44.16 1.84
C LEU A 1121 -6.88 43.40 0.52
N SER A 1122 -6.01 43.85 -0.37
CA SER A 1122 -5.71 43.17 -1.63
C SER A 1122 -4.24 43.27 -2.00
N TRP A 1123 -3.78 42.38 -2.88
CA TRP A 1123 -2.40 42.31 -3.36
C TRP A 1123 -2.38 41.97 -4.85
N ASP A 1124 -1.18 41.98 -5.44
CA ASP A 1124 -0.97 41.52 -6.80
C ASP A 1124 -0.77 39.99 -6.83
N GLU A 1125 -1.23 39.37 -7.90
CA GLU A 1125 -1.10 37.92 -8.10
C GLU A 1125 0.37 37.49 -8.20
N SER A 1126 0.79 36.62 -7.29
CA SER A 1126 2.06 35.91 -7.36
C SER A 1126 2.00 34.83 -8.44
N ALA A 1127 2.90 34.88 -9.42
CA ALA A 1127 3.01 33.85 -10.45
C ALA A 1127 3.26 32.46 -9.82
N TYR A 1128 2.55 31.46 -10.34
CA TYR A 1128 2.59 30.05 -9.92
C TYR A 1128 2.03 29.76 -8.53
N ALA A 1129 1.36 30.73 -7.90
CA ALA A 1129 0.69 30.51 -6.64
C ALA A 1129 -0.68 29.83 -6.84
N ILE A 1130 -0.96 28.79 -6.05
CA ILE A 1130 -2.27 28.12 -6.05
C ILE A 1130 -3.28 28.81 -5.13
N CYS A 1131 -2.80 29.39 -4.02
CA CYS A 1131 -3.59 30.17 -3.06
C CYS A 1131 -2.69 31.07 -2.20
N TYR A 1132 -3.32 31.76 -1.23
CA TYR A 1132 -2.69 32.65 -0.27
C TYR A 1132 -3.16 32.32 1.15
N VAL A 1133 -2.22 32.33 2.10
CA VAL A 1133 -2.48 32.24 3.54
C VAL A 1133 -2.35 33.63 4.15
N VAL A 1134 -3.39 34.10 4.83
CA VAL A 1134 -3.45 35.39 5.52
C VAL A 1134 -3.42 35.15 7.02
N THR A 1135 -2.46 35.76 7.71
CA THR A 1135 -2.40 35.77 9.16
C THR A 1135 -2.59 37.17 9.72
N ASP A 1136 -3.12 37.26 10.95
CA ASP A 1136 -3.24 38.52 11.68
C ASP A 1136 -1.97 38.87 12.48
N ALA A 1137 -2.08 39.85 13.38
CA ALA A 1137 -0.97 40.35 14.17
C ALA A 1137 -0.46 39.35 15.23
N ASP A 1138 -1.28 38.36 15.59
CA ASP A 1138 -0.97 37.32 16.57
C ASP A 1138 -0.51 36.01 15.88
N ASP A 1139 -0.22 36.07 14.57
CA ASP A 1139 0.06 34.93 13.70
C ASP A 1139 -1.10 33.92 13.60
N LYS A 1140 -2.34 34.30 13.91
CA LYS A 1140 -3.49 33.43 13.68
C LYS A 1140 -3.89 33.46 12.21
N VAL A 1141 -4.16 32.29 11.63
CA VAL A 1141 -4.67 32.19 10.26
C VAL A 1141 -6.11 32.70 10.22
N VAL A 1142 -6.37 33.68 9.37
CA VAL A 1142 -7.69 34.31 9.23
C VAL A 1142 -8.31 34.09 7.86
N SER A 1143 -7.52 33.65 6.88
CA SER A 1143 -8.03 33.25 5.57
C SER A 1143 -7.01 32.39 4.82
N ILE A 1144 -7.51 31.35 4.15
CA ILE A 1144 -6.80 30.65 3.08
C ILE A 1144 -7.71 30.75 1.85
N SER A 1145 -7.25 31.39 0.79
CA SER A 1145 -8.08 31.64 -0.39
C SER A 1145 -7.27 31.70 -1.68
N THR A 1146 -7.94 31.39 -2.79
CA THR A 1146 -7.41 31.59 -4.15
C THR A 1146 -7.56 33.05 -4.63
N ASP A 1147 -8.34 33.86 -3.90
CA ASP A 1147 -8.52 35.28 -4.17
C ASP A 1147 -7.29 36.10 -3.77
N THR A 1148 -6.99 37.15 -4.54
CA THR A 1148 -5.95 38.13 -4.21
C THR A 1148 -6.47 39.26 -3.32
N SER A 1149 -7.49 38.98 -2.51
CA SER A 1149 -8.11 39.92 -1.59
C SER A 1149 -8.76 39.23 -0.41
N PHE A 1150 -8.78 39.91 0.74
CA PHE A 1150 -9.37 39.47 1.98
C PHE A 1150 -10.10 40.63 2.65
N LYS A 1151 -11.28 40.36 3.22
CA LYS A 1151 -12.06 41.35 3.98
C LYS A 1151 -12.01 41.01 5.48
N PRO A 1152 -11.22 41.75 6.30
CA PRO A 1152 -11.19 41.54 7.73
C PRO A 1152 -12.56 41.76 8.38
N ALA A 1153 -12.81 41.07 9.50
CA ALA A 1153 -14.00 41.28 10.30
C ALA A 1153 -14.09 42.73 10.85
N GLU A 1154 -15.30 43.21 11.13
CA GLU A 1154 -15.50 44.57 11.65
C GLU A 1154 -14.79 44.76 13.00
N GLY A 1155 -13.95 45.79 13.10
CA GLY A 1155 -13.16 46.08 14.31
C GLY A 1155 -11.76 45.47 14.32
N THR A 1156 -11.42 44.61 13.35
CA THR A 1156 -10.08 44.04 13.18
C THR A 1156 -9.18 45.03 12.42
N CYS A 1157 -8.67 46.04 13.13
CA CYS A 1157 -7.57 46.87 12.63
C CYS A 1157 -6.25 46.30 13.14
N GLY A 1158 -5.42 45.78 12.25
CA GLY A 1158 -4.20 45.10 12.65
C GLY A 1158 -3.25 44.87 11.49
N LYS A 1159 -2.01 44.61 11.84
CA LYS A 1159 -0.99 44.06 10.96
C LYS A 1159 -1.52 42.75 10.36
N PHE A 1160 -1.41 42.58 9.04
CA PHE A 1160 -1.72 41.32 8.35
C PHE A 1160 -0.50 40.87 7.57
N THR A 1161 -0.20 39.57 7.59
CA THR A 1161 0.85 38.99 6.75
C THR A 1161 0.22 38.04 5.74
N VAL A 1162 0.62 38.16 4.48
CA VAL A 1162 0.14 37.28 3.41
C VAL A 1162 1.32 36.50 2.84
N LYS A 1163 1.18 35.18 2.78
CA LYS A 1163 2.11 34.27 2.10
C LYS A 1163 1.42 33.67 0.88
N ALA A 1164 2.11 33.60 -0.25
CA ALA A 1164 1.68 32.85 -1.42
C ALA A 1164 2.10 31.38 -1.27
N VAL A 1165 1.35 30.46 -1.88
CA VAL A 1165 1.57 29.01 -1.77
C VAL A 1165 1.86 28.43 -3.15
N ASN A 1166 2.94 27.67 -3.32
CA ASN A 1166 3.26 27.00 -4.59
C ASN A 1166 2.39 25.75 -4.82
N GLU A 1167 2.53 25.11 -5.99
CA GLU A 1167 1.73 23.92 -6.38
C GLU A 1167 1.90 22.68 -5.47
N TYR A 1168 2.96 22.64 -4.66
CA TYR A 1168 3.28 21.55 -3.74
C TYR A 1168 3.02 21.92 -2.27
N GLY A 1169 2.46 23.10 -2.01
CA GLY A 1169 2.12 23.61 -0.68
C GLY A 1169 3.20 24.49 -0.03
N SER A 1170 4.39 24.63 -0.62
CA SER A 1170 5.47 25.43 -0.05
C SER A 1170 5.10 26.91 0.05
N LEU A 1171 5.48 27.55 1.17
CA LEU A 1171 5.10 28.93 1.46
C LEU A 1171 6.16 29.91 0.97
N SER A 1172 5.72 31.03 0.38
CA SER A 1172 6.61 32.17 0.11
C SER A 1172 7.03 32.88 1.40
N GLU A 1173 8.02 33.76 1.27
CA GLU A 1173 8.21 34.84 2.24
C GLU A 1173 6.90 35.63 2.44
N GLY A 1174 6.65 36.08 3.66
CA GLY A 1174 5.45 36.83 4.02
C GLY A 1174 5.60 38.30 3.67
N THR A 1175 4.55 38.89 3.08
CA THR A 1175 4.45 40.35 2.97
C THR A 1175 3.48 40.87 4.01
N THR A 1176 3.94 41.81 4.83
CA THR A 1176 3.14 42.39 5.90
C THR A 1176 2.56 43.74 5.48
N TYR A 1177 1.26 43.92 5.67
CA TYR A 1177 0.59 45.21 5.62
C TYR A 1177 0.25 45.68 7.04
N GLU A 1178 0.64 46.91 7.39
CA GLU A 1178 0.26 47.56 8.63
C GLU A 1178 -0.63 48.78 8.32
N THR A 1179 -1.82 48.81 8.90
CA THR A 1179 -2.68 49.99 8.83
C THR A 1179 -2.00 51.16 9.54
N THR A 1180 -1.57 52.18 8.81
CA THR A 1180 -1.14 53.44 9.43
C THR A 1180 -2.33 54.14 10.04
N THR A 1181 -2.50 54.01 11.36
CA THR A 1181 -3.24 55.03 12.11
C THR A 1181 -2.44 56.33 12.05
N GLY A 1182 -3.10 57.50 12.00
CA GLY A 1182 -2.43 58.82 11.93
C GLY A 1182 -1.62 59.21 13.19
N ILE A 1183 -1.13 58.23 13.97
CA ILE A 1183 -0.34 58.41 15.18
C ILE A 1183 1.09 57.91 14.90
N ASN A 1184 1.97 58.83 14.48
CA ASN A 1184 3.40 58.56 14.27
C ASN A 1184 4.19 58.56 15.59
N GLY A 1185 3.83 57.65 16.50
CA GLY A 1185 4.65 57.29 17.65
C GLY A 1185 3.93 57.36 18.99
N THR A 1186 3.90 56.23 19.70
CA THR A 1186 3.88 56.25 21.16
C THR A 1186 5.33 56.31 21.62
N GLY A 1187 5.77 57.52 22.00
CA GLY A 1187 7.04 57.66 22.72
C GLY A 1187 7.02 56.73 23.94
N SER A 1188 8.07 55.92 24.08
CA SER A 1188 8.38 55.25 25.34
C SER A 1188 8.61 56.33 26.40
N GLU A 1189 7.60 56.64 27.20
CA GLU A 1189 7.77 57.47 28.38
C GLU A 1189 8.23 56.59 29.54
N THR A 1190 9.53 56.63 29.82
CA THR A 1190 10.12 56.01 31.01
C THR A 1190 9.50 56.61 32.27
N THR A 1191 8.95 55.74 33.13
CA THR A 1191 8.51 56.12 34.48
C THR A 1191 9.75 56.33 35.36
N VAL A 1192 9.92 57.52 35.92
CA VAL A 1192 11.12 57.87 36.71
C VAL A 1192 10.90 57.65 38.20
N LYS A 1193 9.64 57.63 38.66
CA LYS A 1193 9.30 57.42 40.08
C LYS A 1193 7.90 56.86 40.26
N GLU A 1194 7.76 55.85 41.12
CA GLU A 1194 6.48 55.23 41.49
C GLU A 1194 6.29 55.27 43.02
N ASP A 1195 5.14 55.75 43.46
CA ASP A 1195 4.73 55.77 44.86
C ASP A 1195 3.35 55.08 45.01
N ILE A 1196 3.21 54.16 45.96
CA ILE A 1196 1.97 53.40 46.21
C ILE A 1196 1.32 53.90 47.50
N TYR A 1197 -0.01 54.04 47.51
CA TYR A 1197 -0.79 54.48 48.67
C TYR A 1197 -1.99 53.57 48.90
N ASN A 1198 -2.47 53.46 50.15
CA ASN A 1198 -3.79 52.88 50.42
C ASN A 1198 -4.91 53.92 50.19
N THR A 1199 -6.17 53.49 50.30
CA THR A 1199 -7.35 54.37 50.13
C THR A 1199 -7.45 55.50 51.16
N SER A 1200 -6.72 55.42 52.27
CA SER A 1200 -6.62 56.47 53.29
C SER A 1200 -5.49 57.47 53.01
N GLY A 1201 -4.78 57.34 51.89
CA GLY A 1201 -3.69 58.25 51.47
C GLY A 1201 -2.34 57.98 52.15
N MET A 1202 -2.18 56.83 52.81
CA MET A 1202 -0.93 56.46 53.50
C MET A 1202 0.02 55.76 52.52
N LYS A 1203 1.27 56.24 52.42
CA LYS A 1203 2.27 55.69 51.49
C LYS A 1203 2.74 54.30 51.93
N LEU A 1204 2.81 53.36 50.99
CA LEU A 1204 3.17 51.96 51.17
C LEU A 1204 4.49 51.65 50.45
N GLY A 1205 5.26 50.70 50.98
CA GLY A 1205 6.48 50.20 50.33
C GLY A 1205 6.21 49.19 49.20
N SER A 1206 5.02 48.58 49.19
CA SER A 1206 4.56 47.66 48.16
C SER A 1206 3.03 47.58 48.19
N ALA A 1207 2.41 47.09 47.11
CA ALA A 1207 0.95 46.96 47.04
C ALA A 1207 0.43 45.86 47.97
N VAL A 1208 -0.61 46.18 48.75
CA VAL A 1208 -1.23 45.30 49.75
C VAL A 1208 -2.62 44.82 49.29
N LYS A 1209 -3.16 43.77 49.89
CA LYS A 1209 -4.49 43.22 49.51
C LYS A 1209 -5.58 44.28 49.69
N GLY A 1210 -6.40 44.51 48.66
CA GLY A 1210 -7.40 45.58 48.59
C GLY A 1210 -7.07 46.68 47.57
N ILE A 1211 -7.76 47.83 47.66
CA ILE A 1211 -7.56 48.96 46.72
C ILE A 1211 -6.28 49.73 47.07
N ASN A 1212 -5.37 49.82 46.10
CA ASN A 1212 -4.15 50.61 46.15
C ASN A 1212 -4.24 51.74 45.12
N ILE A 1213 -3.67 52.89 45.44
CA ILE A 1213 -3.54 54.04 44.56
C ILE A 1213 -2.06 54.17 44.22
N ILE A 1214 -1.70 53.92 42.96
CA ILE A 1214 -0.33 54.09 42.47
C ILE A 1214 -0.22 55.43 41.77
N ARG A 1215 0.74 56.25 42.21
CA ARG A 1215 1.11 57.53 41.59
C ARG A 1215 2.46 57.35 40.89
N ARG A 1216 2.46 57.46 39.56
CA ARG A 1216 3.67 57.44 38.73
C ARG A 1216 3.99 58.85 38.25
N GLN A 1217 5.26 59.21 38.33
CA GLN A 1217 5.80 60.42 37.71
C GLN A 1217 6.60 60.01 36.47
N MET A 1218 6.19 60.54 35.33
CA MET A 1218 6.74 60.24 34.01
C MET A 1218 7.96 61.13 33.74
N GLY A 1219 8.78 60.74 32.75
CA GLY A 1219 10.00 61.46 32.34
C GLY A 1219 9.79 62.93 31.95
N ASP A 1220 8.59 63.28 31.49
CA ASP A 1220 8.19 64.64 31.12
C ASP A 1220 7.70 65.49 32.31
N GLY A 1221 7.73 64.95 33.53
CA GLY A 1221 7.27 65.61 34.75
C GLY A 1221 5.78 65.49 35.03
N THR A 1222 5.00 64.86 34.13
CA THR A 1222 3.58 64.60 34.36
C THR A 1222 3.37 63.49 35.38
N VAL A 1223 2.21 63.50 36.02
CA VAL A 1223 1.87 62.58 37.12
C VAL A 1223 0.60 61.84 36.77
N LYS A 1224 0.69 60.51 36.68
CA LYS A 1224 -0.45 59.61 36.50
C LYS A 1224 -0.79 58.92 37.82
N VAL A 1225 -2.07 58.94 38.18
CA VAL A 1225 -2.59 58.24 39.36
C VAL A 1225 -3.55 57.16 38.89
N ILE A 1226 -3.26 55.91 39.22
CA ILE A 1226 -4.06 54.74 38.87
C ILE A 1226 -4.52 54.03 40.14
N LYS A 1227 -5.75 53.56 40.15
CA LYS A 1227 -6.29 52.72 41.23
C LYS A 1227 -6.26 51.27 40.77
N ILE A 1228 -5.64 50.41 41.56
CA ILE A 1228 -5.57 48.98 41.29
C ILE A 1228 -6.09 48.21 42.50
N MET A 1229 -6.74 47.07 42.28
CA MET A 1229 -7.16 46.16 43.34
C MET A 1229 -6.23 44.95 43.29
N LYS A 1230 -5.63 44.60 44.43
CA LYS A 1230 -4.69 43.47 44.56
C LYS A 1230 -5.24 42.39 45.49
#